data_AF-A0A2H5X5S3-F1
#
_entry.id   AF-A0A2H5X5S3-F1
#
_cell.length_a   1.000
_cell.length_b   1.000
_cell.length_c   1.000
_cell.angle_alpha   90.00
_cell.angle_beta   90.00
_cell.angle_gamma   90.00
#
_symmetry.space_group_name_H-M   'P 1'
#
loop_
_entity.id
_entity.type
_entity.pdbx_description
1 polymer ?
#
loop_
_entity_poly.entity_id
_entity_poly.type
_entity_poly.pdbx_seq_one_letter_code
_entity_poly.pdbx_strand_id
1 'polypeptide(L)'
;MSRGFAKGFTLLLVVVLSMRFYCPALAQPDVRWLLSPVTPISDISPDGRWMLTSSFPNSVLWNVTEQKPVASFPGWRSVFLGSRLFAVHNDRQLNIYDFPSLRRVYQIPVSVRPYRLRASRDGKWLLVQYPTELQLWQTMPPHLMKVISGEGQAITAVAISADGRFFSHGVLPSEITIRRTEDGRIVKQLSVEEMGEAVLSPDGSLLVVASPSGVRGYRVADGQVLFHFPMEIADMPALAVSNDGDYLAVVAPSRFSYAWRLWRLPDRALLAGEDSSDYLFANEYSVQFSPDSQVLYLQIRDTVRMIDTSGGGDLGSWATPRPFRTRGFFRGSEQIIVSDSDALNFYDATDGRLVARYARSYEPYYGAEAVSPDGRLYALYTYERGLNVFSLSDGGTVLPILAIPTSDLPASAFQMQWTADGSWLYAGGYGQKVFRVRVPEGQIETLVERAWMFSISTDGRYLVYSDGGITVLDLQQGQVLYTWTGSDFQLLEAVQQVAVVQRSADRTSVFLYSLLTGELRGYASWYRPATWTIPEEVVVSPDGLIIAMIQELERRTDFYNNRGNLVARWGAPYGGLPLFFSPDGRYIAIGESTLAVAEGFRGNVPLEGRVFLEGWTGVLPDHLRYTLRDSSTGQVLAEGPLGFMSSTGFSYARFLLPVPDTDLLLTVSGAPFLSRTVAVPRSTPFISASVVLYPGDIDGDNEVTLFDFGQMVAAFGSVAGEQHYNINADLDGDGEISLWDFGLLVEHFGMMGDN
;
A
#
# COMPACT_ATOMS: atom_id res chain seq x y z
N MET A 1 -72.59 -19.66 -24.98
CA MET A 1 -72.17 -19.03 -26.25
C MET A 1 -70.66 -19.24 -26.42
N SER A 2 -70.27 -19.89 -27.51
CA SER A 2 -68.98 -19.88 -28.26
C SER A 2 -67.62 -19.83 -27.51
N ARG A 3 -66.81 -20.92 -27.52
CA ARG A 3 -65.62 -21.22 -28.39
C ARG A 3 -64.49 -20.15 -28.31
N GLY A 4 -63.29 -20.41 -27.76
CA GLY A 4 -62.12 -21.18 -28.26
C GLY A 4 -60.91 -20.22 -28.21
N PHE A 5 -59.63 -20.52 -27.91
CA PHE A 5 -58.71 -21.60 -28.28
C PHE A 5 -57.46 -21.54 -27.35
N ALA A 6 -56.76 -22.66 -27.20
CA ALA A 6 -55.54 -22.84 -26.42
C ALA A 6 -54.26 -22.24 -27.08
N LYS A 7 -53.23 -21.96 -26.27
CA LYS A 7 -51.83 -22.41 -26.45
C LYS A 7 -50.94 -22.03 -25.25
N GLY A 8 -50.25 -23.03 -24.71
CA GLY A 8 -49.32 -22.90 -23.59
C GLY A 8 -47.99 -22.27 -23.99
N PHE A 9 -47.40 -21.51 -23.07
CA PHE A 9 -46.02 -21.07 -23.12
C PHE A 9 -45.17 -22.02 -22.28
N THR A 10 -44.26 -22.72 -22.95
CA THR A 10 -43.17 -23.47 -22.33
C THR A 10 -42.13 -22.48 -21.78
N LEU A 11 -41.81 -22.60 -20.50
CA LEU A 11 -40.77 -21.84 -19.80
C LEU A 11 -39.41 -22.12 -20.47
N LEU A 12 -38.81 -21.12 -21.12
CA LEU A 12 -37.41 -21.19 -21.52
C LEU A 12 -36.57 -20.83 -20.29
N LEU A 13 -35.78 -21.79 -19.80
CA LEU A 13 -34.81 -21.62 -18.73
C LEU A 13 -33.71 -20.67 -19.25
N VAL A 14 -33.79 -19.38 -18.92
CA VAL A 14 -32.69 -18.44 -19.13
C VAL A 14 -31.62 -18.78 -18.09
N VAL A 15 -30.60 -19.52 -18.52
CA VAL A 15 -29.35 -19.65 -17.76
C VAL A 15 -28.70 -18.27 -17.76
N VAL A 16 -28.84 -17.54 -16.66
CA VAL A 16 -28.04 -16.34 -16.39
C VAL A 16 -26.62 -16.83 -16.12
N LEU A 17 -25.81 -16.96 -17.18
CA LEU A 17 -24.37 -17.04 -17.04
C LEU A 17 -23.91 -15.71 -16.43
N SER A 18 -23.51 -15.75 -15.16
CA SER A 18 -22.79 -14.65 -14.54
C SER A 18 -21.50 -14.41 -15.33
N MET A 19 -21.46 -13.33 -16.11
CA MET A 19 -20.24 -12.82 -16.70
C MET A 19 -19.31 -12.38 -15.56
N ARG A 20 -18.46 -13.29 -15.08
CA ARG A 20 -17.21 -12.87 -14.43
C ARG A 20 -16.31 -12.38 -15.56
N PHE A 21 -16.22 -11.06 -15.72
CA PHE A 21 -15.09 -10.47 -16.41
C PHE A 21 -13.83 -10.94 -15.69
N TYR A 22 -13.13 -11.90 -16.28
CA TYR A 22 -11.80 -12.29 -15.83
C TYR A 22 -10.88 -11.11 -16.16
N CYS A 23 -10.69 -10.23 -15.18
CA CYS A 23 -9.64 -9.23 -15.21
C CYS A 23 -8.32 -10.00 -15.05
N PRO A 24 -7.37 -9.97 -16.00
CA PRO A 24 -6.05 -10.55 -15.78
C PRO A 24 -5.42 -9.92 -14.52
N ALA A 25 -4.52 -10.63 -13.86
CA ALA A 25 -3.90 -10.15 -12.63
C ALA A 25 -3.24 -8.78 -12.90
N LEU A 26 -3.84 -7.73 -12.33
CA LEU A 26 -3.33 -6.37 -12.44
C LEU A 26 -1.89 -6.35 -11.92
N ALA A 27 -1.02 -5.59 -12.59
CA ALA A 27 0.35 -5.41 -12.14
C ALA A 27 0.35 -4.95 -10.68
N GLN A 28 1.09 -5.65 -9.83
CA GLN A 28 1.39 -5.21 -8.48
C GLN A 28 2.72 -4.47 -8.55
N PRO A 29 2.77 -3.17 -8.18
CA PRO A 29 4.04 -2.46 -8.16
C PRO A 29 4.97 -3.09 -7.11
N ASP A 30 6.28 -2.94 -7.30
CA ASP A 30 7.27 -3.37 -6.31
C ASP A 30 7.26 -2.36 -5.16
N VAL A 31 6.54 -2.68 -4.09
CA VAL A 31 6.31 -1.79 -2.96
C VAL A 31 7.35 -2.04 -1.88
N ARG A 32 8.06 -0.98 -1.51
CA ARG A 32 9.01 -0.97 -0.40
C ARG A 32 8.54 -0.01 0.67
N TRP A 33 8.51 -0.48 1.92
CA TRP A 33 8.19 0.35 3.06
C TRP A 33 9.48 0.93 3.63
N LEU A 34 9.60 2.25 3.63
CA LEU A 34 10.79 2.94 4.12
C LEU A 34 10.60 3.38 5.58
N LEU A 35 9.41 3.87 5.96
CA LEU A 35 9.14 4.36 7.32
C LEU A 35 7.74 4.00 7.81
N SER A 36 7.59 3.86 9.12
CA SER A 36 6.32 3.66 9.81
C SER A 36 6.39 4.40 11.14
N PRO A 37 5.29 4.98 11.65
CA PRO A 37 5.37 5.84 12.82
C PRO A 37 5.59 4.95 14.06
N VAL A 38 5.79 5.61 15.20
CA VAL A 38 5.77 5.01 16.53
C VAL A 38 4.64 3.99 16.64
N THR A 39 5.02 2.73 16.68
CA THR A 39 4.12 1.58 16.69
C THR A 39 4.46 0.77 17.94
N PRO A 40 3.56 0.62 18.93
CA PRO A 40 3.84 -0.19 20.10
C PRO A 40 4.25 -1.60 19.66
N ILE A 41 5.32 -2.14 20.24
CA ILE A 41 5.73 -3.54 20.05
C ILE A 41 4.54 -4.40 20.46
N SER A 42 3.98 -5.10 19.48
CA SER A 42 2.82 -5.96 19.69
C SER A 42 3.23 -7.38 19.99
N ASP A 43 4.28 -7.91 19.35
CA ASP A 43 4.82 -9.23 19.63
C ASP A 43 6.25 -9.42 19.12
N ILE A 44 7.00 -10.34 19.72
CA ILE A 44 8.32 -10.77 19.25
C ILE A 44 8.25 -12.25 18.90
N SER A 45 8.73 -12.60 17.72
CA SER A 45 8.75 -13.98 17.24
C SER A 45 9.49 -14.91 18.20
N PRO A 46 9.13 -16.20 18.30
CA PRO A 46 9.75 -17.12 19.24
C PRO A 46 11.27 -17.34 19.09
N ASP A 47 11.85 -16.97 17.94
CA ASP A 47 13.30 -17.03 17.66
C ASP A 47 14.02 -15.70 17.88
N GLY A 48 13.29 -14.62 18.19
CA GLY A 48 13.80 -13.29 18.52
C GLY A 48 14.29 -12.49 17.32
N ARG A 49 14.20 -13.05 16.11
CA ARG A 49 14.71 -12.41 14.89
C ARG A 49 13.73 -11.39 14.32
N TRP A 50 12.45 -11.57 14.63
CA TRP A 50 11.36 -10.77 14.08
C TRP A 50 10.53 -10.12 15.16
N MET A 51 10.10 -8.89 14.90
CA MET A 51 9.26 -8.10 15.79
C MET A 51 8.06 -7.57 15.02
N LEU A 52 6.88 -7.69 15.59
CA LEU A 52 5.67 -7.04 15.12
C LEU A 52 5.43 -5.79 15.94
N THR A 53 5.15 -4.70 15.25
CA THR A 53 4.69 -3.45 15.84
C THR A 53 3.32 -3.11 15.29
N SER A 54 2.42 -2.54 16.10
CA SER A 54 1.03 -2.30 15.68
C SER A 54 0.52 -0.92 16.08
N SER A 55 0.29 -0.03 15.12
CA SER A 55 -0.42 1.25 15.36
C SER A 55 -1.61 1.36 14.43
N PHE A 56 -2.55 2.27 14.72
CA PHE A 56 -3.48 2.63 13.67
C PHE A 56 -2.67 3.36 12.58
N PRO A 57 -2.65 2.86 11.34
CA PRO A 57 -3.56 1.85 10.82
C PRO A 57 -2.92 0.50 10.44
N ASN A 58 -1.61 0.35 10.64
CA ASN A 58 -0.81 -0.74 10.10
C ASN A 58 -0.04 -1.50 11.19
N SER A 59 0.16 -2.78 10.92
CA SER A 59 1.06 -3.63 11.68
C SER A 59 2.29 -3.88 10.83
N VAL A 60 3.47 -3.62 11.36
CA VAL A 60 4.73 -3.70 10.63
C VAL A 60 5.56 -4.84 11.21
N LEU A 61 6.11 -5.66 10.33
CA LEU A 61 7.05 -6.71 10.64
C LEU A 61 8.48 -6.17 10.46
N TRP A 62 9.30 -6.31 11.49
CA TRP A 62 10.68 -5.84 11.55
C TRP A 62 11.65 -7.02 11.63
N ASN A 63 12.80 -6.86 10.98
CA ASN A 63 13.99 -7.65 11.28
C ASN A 63 14.73 -6.96 12.43
N VAL A 64 14.83 -7.65 13.57
CA VAL A 64 15.42 -7.10 14.80
C VAL A 64 16.92 -6.87 14.65
N THR A 65 17.63 -7.79 13.99
CA THR A 65 19.09 -7.69 13.81
C THR A 65 19.47 -6.55 12.87
N GLU A 66 18.71 -6.36 11.79
CA GLU A 66 18.97 -5.32 10.79
C GLU A 66 18.29 -3.99 11.14
N GLN A 67 17.46 -3.96 12.19
CA GLN A 67 16.70 -2.79 12.64
C GLN A 67 15.88 -2.12 11.52
N LYS A 68 15.32 -2.94 10.62
CA LYS A 68 14.59 -2.45 9.44
C LYS A 68 13.21 -3.10 9.30
N PRO A 69 12.20 -2.36 8.81
CA PRO A 69 10.92 -2.94 8.45
C PRO A 69 11.08 -3.85 7.23
N VAL A 70 10.32 -4.95 7.20
CA VAL A 70 10.34 -5.96 6.14
C VAL A 70 9.00 -6.04 5.42
N ALA A 71 7.89 -5.90 6.14
CA ALA A 71 6.55 -5.90 5.55
C ALA A 71 5.54 -5.14 6.41
N SER A 72 4.45 -4.69 5.80
CA SER A 72 3.34 -4.01 6.47
C SER A 72 2.02 -4.68 6.13
N PHE A 73 1.12 -4.71 7.10
CA PHE A 73 -0.17 -5.38 7.00
C PHE A 73 -1.31 -4.44 7.45
N PRO A 74 -2.45 -4.43 6.72
CA PRO A 74 -3.64 -3.69 7.13
C PRO A 74 -4.22 -4.23 8.42
N GLY A 75 -4.04 -3.47 9.49
CA GLY A 75 -4.53 -3.80 10.81
C GLY A 75 -3.65 -3.22 11.89
N TRP A 76 -4.22 -3.04 13.06
CA TRP A 76 -3.65 -2.20 14.12
C TRP A 76 -3.51 -3.00 15.43
N ARG A 77 -3.66 -4.33 15.34
CA ARG A 77 -3.29 -5.32 16.34
C ARG A 77 -2.71 -6.52 15.61
N SER A 78 -1.55 -6.99 16.05
CA SER A 78 -0.94 -8.20 15.52
C SER A 78 -0.26 -9.01 16.62
N VAL A 79 -0.08 -10.30 16.37
CA VAL A 79 0.55 -11.25 17.29
C VAL A 79 1.12 -12.42 16.48
N PHE A 80 2.28 -12.93 16.86
CA PHE A 80 2.81 -14.18 16.31
C PHE A 80 2.00 -15.37 16.84
N LEU A 81 1.78 -16.35 15.97
CA LEU A 81 1.16 -17.63 16.28
C LEU A 81 2.25 -18.69 16.13
N GLY A 82 3.17 -18.71 17.09
CA GLY A 82 4.38 -19.52 17.02
C GLY A 82 5.37 -19.00 15.97
N SER A 83 6.20 -19.89 15.42
CA SER A 83 7.28 -19.50 14.50
C SER A 83 6.90 -19.49 13.02
N ARG A 84 5.67 -19.91 12.68
CA ARG A 84 5.24 -20.12 11.29
C ARG A 84 4.08 -19.24 10.84
N LEU A 85 3.44 -18.56 11.77
CA LEU A 85 2.22 -17.81 11.50
C LEU A 85 2.21 -16.52 12.30
N PHE A 86 1.45 -15.54 11.83
CA PHE A 86 1.06 -14.39 12.64
C PHE A 86 -0.35 -13.95 12.24
N ALA A 87 -1.04 -13.34 13.20
CA ALA A 87 -2.37 -12.79 13.02
C ALA A 87 -2.29 -11.25 12.95
N VAL A 88 -3.07 -10.65 12.06
CA VAL A 88 -3.25 -9.20 11.97
C VAL A 88 -4.73 -8.88 11.88
N HIS A 89 -5.18 -8.01 12.77
CA HIS A 89 -6.57 -7.64 12.90
C HIS A 89 -6.83 -6.19 12.44
N ASN A 90 -7.87 -6.00 11.63
CA ASN A 90 -8.44 -4.68 11.29
C ASN A 90 -9.96 -4.65 11.54
N ASP A 91 -10.59 -3.48 11.42
CA ASP A 91 -12.01 -3.25 11.78
C ASP A 91 -13.04 -4.17 11.10
N ARG A 92 -12.66 -4.92 10.06
CA ARG A 92 -13.54 -5.83 9.33
C ARG A 92 -13.11 -7.28 9.40
N GLN A 93 -11.82 -7.57 9.60
CA GLN A 93 -11.26 -8.91 9.42
C GLN A 93 -10.09 -9.19 10.37
N LEU A 94 -9.99 -10.43 10.83
CA LEU A 94 -8.77 -11.04 11.35
C LEU A 94 -8.12 -11.89 10.24
N ASN A 95 -6.95 -11.47 9.78
CA ASN A 95 -6.17 -12.20 8.78
C ASN A 95 -5.07 -13.01 9.46
N ILE A 96 -4.84 -14.23 9.00
CA ILE A 96 -3.70 -15.07 9.42
C ILE A 96 -2.79 -15.28 8.22
N TYR A 97 -1.50 -15.06 8.42
CA TYR A 97 -0.47 -15.13 7.40
C TYR A 97 0.52 -16.25 7.69
N ASP A 98 0.97 -16.93 6.64
CA ASP A 98 2.13 -17.80 6.68
C ASP A 98 3.41 -16.99 6.78
N PHE A 99 4.36 -17.47 7.58
CA PHE A 99 5.65 -16.87 7.80
C PHE A 99 6.75 -17.93 7.54
N PRO A 100 7.76 -17.63 6.71
CA PRO A 100 8.13 -16.31 6.19
C PRO A 100 7.51 -15.93 4.84
N SER A 101 6.59 -16.74 4.27
CA SER A 101 6.09 -16.48 2.91
C SER A 101 5.19 -15.23 2.81
N LEU A 102 4.73 -14.70 3.94
CA LEU A 102 3.80 -13.58 4.10
C LEU A 102 2.47 -13.75 3.35
N ARG A 103 2.13 -14.98 2.96
CA ARG A 103 0.90 -15.28 2.25
C ARG A 103 -0.25 -15.36 3.25
N ARG A 104 -1.33 -14.63 3.01
CA ARG A 104 -2.55 -14.80 3.79
C ARG A 104 -3.11 -16.22 3.57
N VAL A 105 -3.20 -16.99 4.65
CA VAL A 105 -3.71 -18.37 4.65
C VAL A 105 -5.16 -18.46 5.10
N TYR A 106 -5.57 -17.58 6.03
CA TYR A 106 -6.96 -17.50 6.50
C TYR A 106 -7.42 -16.07 6.65
N GLN A 107 -8.74 -15.90 6.53
CA GLN A 107 -9.44 -14.64 6.77
C GLN A 107 -10.73 -14.94 7.54
N ILE A 108 -10.85 -14.34 8.71
CA ILE A 108 -11.98 -14.51 9.62
C ILE A 108 -12.74 -13.18 9.68
N PRO A 109 -14.00 -13.13 9.22
CA PRO A 109 -14.84 -11.94 9.36
C PRO A 109 -15.09 -11.62 10.84
N VAL A 110 -14.99 -10.34 11.17
CA VAL A 110 -15.24 -9.81 12.51
C VAL A 110 -16.18 -8.63 12.39
N SER A 111 -17.10 -8.50 13.33
CA SER A 111 -18.15 -7.48 13.32
C SER A 111 -17.80 -6.24 14.13
N VAL A 112 -16.79 -6.31 14.99
CA VAL A 112 -16.39 -5.26 15.93
C VAL A 112 -14.87 -5.18 16.02
N ARG A 113 -14.37 -4.01 16.39
CA ARG A 113 -12.96 -3.74 16.67
C ARG A 113 -12.55 -4.36 18.03
N PRO A 114 -11.63 -5.35 18.10
CA PRO A 114 -11.10 -5.90 19.33
C PRO A 114 -10.08 -4.95 19.93
N TYR A 115 -9.97 -5.03 21.25
CA TYR A 115 -9.01 -4.27 22.03
C TYR A 115 -7.62 -4.92 22.05
N ARG A 116 -7.53 -6.25 22.14
CA ARG A 116 -6.26 -6.98 22.24
C ARG A 116 -6.30 -8.32 21.51
N LEU A 117 -5.13 -8.76 21.06
CA LEU A 117 -4.83 -10.14 20.67
C LEU A 117 -3.78 -10.70 21.65
N ARG A 118 -3.90 -11.99 22.00
CA ARG A 118 -2.91 -12.73 22.79
C ARG A 118 -2.81 -14.14 22.22
N ALA A 119 -1.60 -14.67 22.09
CA ALA A 119 -1.38 -16.00 21.54
C ALA A 119 -0.52 -16.85 22.47
N SER A 120 -0.69 -18.17 22.41
CA SER A 120 0.26 -19.10 23.05
C SER A 120 1.55 -19.17 22.21
N ARG A 121 2.69 -19.43 22.86
CA ARG A 121 4.00 -19.44 22.18
C ARG A 121 4.14 -20.61 21.20
N ASP A 122 3.45 -21.72 21.45
CA ASP A 122 3.35 -22.83 20.51
C ASP A 122 2.45 -22.54 19.30
N GLY A 123 1.81 -21.37 19.29
CA GLY A 123 0.97 -20.88 18.22
C GLY A 123 -0.37 -21.59 18.09
N LYS A 124 -0.76 -22.50 19.00
CA LYS A 124 -2.00 -23.28 18.90
C LYS A 124 -3.25 -22.50 19.28
N TRP A 125 -3.11 -21.50 20.14
CA TRP A 125 -4.24 -20.78 20.73
C TRP A 125 -4.12 -19.29 20.48
N LEU A 126 -5.26 -18.68 20.13
CA LEU A 126 -5.41 -17.24 19.97
C LEU A 126 -6.63 -16.76 20.78
N LEU A 127 -6.42 -15.73 21.59
CA LEU A 127 -7.46 -14.97 22.26
C LEU A 127 -7.71 -13.68 21.50
N VAL A 128 -8.98 -13.41 21.21
CA VAL A 128 -9.44 -12.15 20.61
C VAL A 128 -10.38 -11.47 21.60
N GLN A 129 -9.92 -10.36 22.19
CA GLN A 129 -10.67 -9.60 23.18
C GLN A 129 -11.41 -8.44 22.52
N TYR A 130 -12.74 -8.46 22.60
CA TYR A 130 -13.63 -7.36 22.25
C TYR A 130 -14.03 -6.58 23.52
N PRO A 131 -14.75 -5.44 23.39
CA PRO A 131 -15.17 -4.68 24.55
C PRO A 131 -15.93 -5.51 25.60
N THR A 132 -16.86 -6.35 25.16
CA THR A 132 -17.77 -7.11 26.04
C THR A 132 -17.72 -8.63 25.81
N GLU A 133 -16.74 -9.10 25.03
CA GLU A 133 -16.64 -10.50 24.64
C GLU A 133 -15.17 -10.93 24.53
N LEU A 134 -14.88 -12.18 24.89
CA LEU A 134 -13.60 -12.82 24.64
C LEU A 134 -13.81 -14.10 23.84
N GLN A 135 -13.08 -14.23 22.74
CA GLN A 135 -13.10 -15.43 21.92
C GLN A 135 -11.80 -16.21 22.07
N LEU A 136 -11.93 -17.53 22.21
CA LEU A 136 -10.82 -18.49 22.18
C LEU A 136 -10.85 -19.26 20.86
N TRP A 137 -9.74 -19.21 20.14
CA TRP A 137 -9.55 -19.86 18.85
C TRP A 137 -8.43 -20.89 18.93
N GLN A 138 -8.68 -22.08 18.38
CA GLN A 138 -7.60 -22.94 17.89
C GLN A 138 -7.14 -22.36 16.54
N THR A 139 -5.84 -22.26 16.31
CA THR A 139 -5.28 -21.45 15.20
C THR A 139 -5.18 -22.20 13.87
N MET A 140 -4.95 -23.52 13.87
CA MET A 140 -4.70 -24.30 12.64
C MET A 140 -5.40 -25.68 12.65
N PRO A 141 -6.42 -25.89 11.79
CA PRO A 141 -7.17 -24.83 11.09
C PRO A 141 -7.87 -23.91 12.10
N PRO A 142 -8.20 -22.65 11.75
CA PRO A 142 -8.88 -21.75 12.65
C PRO A 142 -10.25 -22.29 13.05
N HIS A 143 -10.44 -22.52 14.35
CA HIS A 143 -11.71 -22.98 14.90
C HIS A 143 -12.07 -22.19 16.16
N LEU A 144 -13.25 -21.59 16.17
CA LEU A 144 -13.78 -20.89 17.34
C LEU A 144 -14.20 -21.93 18.37
N MET A 145 -13.40 -22.08 19.42
CA MET A 145 -13.61 -23.07 20.46
C MET A 145 -14.59 -22.59 21.53
N LYS A 146 -14.51 -21.29 21.86
CA LYS A 146 -15.32 -20.72 22.92
C LYS A 146 -15.54 -19.22 22.76
N VAL A 147 -16.75 -18.79 23.13
CA VAL A 147 -17.13 -17.39 23.31
C VAL A 147 -17.45 -17.18 24.79
N ILE A 148 -16.87 -16.15 25.39
CA ILE A 148 -17.12 -15.73 26.77
C ILE A 148 -17.75 -14.35 26.70
N SER A 149 -19.02 -14.27 27.10
CA SER A 149 -19.74 -12.99 27.18
C SER A 149 -19.51 -12.33 28.54
N GLY A 150 -19.22 -11.04 28.53
CA GLY A 150 -19.22 -10.19 29.73
C GLY A 150 -20.61 -9.67 30.08
N GLU A 151 -21.68 -10.15 29.44
CA GLU A 151 -23.07 -9.74 29.67
C GLU A 151 -23.29 -8.21 29.60
N GLY A 152 -22.58 -7.56 28.67
CA GLY A 152 -22.61 -6.10 28.49
C GLY A 152 -21.59 -5.33 29.34
N GLN A 153 -20.86 -6.01 30.22
CA GLN A 153 -19.74 -5.44 30.95
C GLN A 153 -18.41 -5.65 30.22
N ALA A 154 -17.44 -4.80 30.54
CA ALA A 154 -16.12 -4.86 29.95
C ALA A 154 -15.38 -6.15 30.36
N ILE A 155 -14.83 -6.87 29.39
CA ILE A 155 -13.88 -7.95 29.66
C ILE A 155 -12.51 -7.33 29.92
N THR A 156 -11.88 -7.67 31.03
CA THR A 156 -10.57 -7.16 31.48
C THR A 156 -9.61 -8.32 31.81
N ALA A 157 -8.39 -8.02 32.28
CA ALA A 157 -7.42 -9.01 32.78
C ALA A 157 -7.19 -10.24 31.86
N VAL A 158 -7.18 -10.02 30.55
CA VAL A 158 -7.01 -11.09 29.55
C VAL A 158 -5.55 -11.43 29.36
N ALA A 159 -5.17 -12.67 29.71
CA ALA A 159 -3.84 -13.21 29.51
C ALA A 159 -3.89 -14.69 29.11
N ILE A 160 -2.83 -15.17 28.49
CA ILE A 160 -2.61 -16.58 28.19
C ILE A 160 -1.21 -16.97 28.68
N SER A 161 -1.05 -18.15 29.27
CA SER A 161 0.27 -18.66 29.66
C SER A 161 1.09 -19.02 28.42
N ALA A 162 2.41 -18.88 28.49
CA ALA A 162 3.29 -19.13 27.34
C ALA A 162 3.21 -20.60 26.87
N ASP A 163 3.05 -21.55 27.81
CA ASP A 163 2.80 -22.96 27.53
C ASP A 163 1.42 -23.26 26.93
N GLY A 164 0.55 -22.24 26.81
CA GLY A 164 -0.78 -22.34 26.24
C GLY A 164 -1.80 -23.12 27.08
N ARG A 165 -1.45 -23.59 28.27
CA ARG A 165 -2.33 -24.44 29.09
C ARG A 165 -3.44 -23.67 29.78
N PHE A 166 -3.23 -22.40 30.09
CA PHE A 166 -4.17 -21.58 30.83
C PHE A 166 -4.41 -20.22 30.19
N PHE A 167 -5.60 -19.68 30.37
CA PHE A 167 -5.90 -18.29 30.10
C PHE A 167 -6.75 -17.67 31.21
N SER A 168 -6.61 -16.36 31.40
CA SER A 168 -7.38 -15.58 32.36
C SER A 168 -8.31 -14.59 31.67
N HIS A 169 -9.37 -14.20 32.35
CA HIS A 169 -10.20 -13.04 32.04
C HIS A 169 -10.90 -12.55 33.30
N GLY A 170 -11.19 -11.26 33.37
CA GLY A 170 -11.93 -10.62 34.44
C GLY A 170 -13.24 -10.01 33.94
N VAL A 171 -14.29 -10.16 34.75
CA VAL A 171 -15.58 -9.48 34.60
C VAL A 171 -15.82 -8.71 35.91
N LEU A 172 -16.28 -7.47 35.83
CA LEU A 172 -16.51 -6.65 37.03
C LEU A 172 -17.61 -7.31 37.91
N PRO A 173 -17.50 -7.28 39.25
CA PRO A 173 -16.54 -6.53 40.07
C PRO A 173 -15.47 -7.46 40.67
N SER A 174 -14.22 -7.31 40.22
CA SER A 174 -13.00 -7.83 40.88
C SER A 174 -12.78 -9.35 41.01
N GLU A 175 -13.35 -10.16 40.12
CA GLU A 175 -12.96 -11.57 40.00
C GLU A 175 -12.22 -11.84 38.68
N ILE A 176 -11.07 -12.52 38.77
CA ILE A 176 -10.36 -13.06 37.60
C ILE A 176 -10.60 -14.57 37.55
N THR A 177 -11.17 -15.02 36.44
CA THR A 177 -11.37 -16.43 36.15
C THR A 177 -10.20 -16.97 35.35
N ILE A 178 -9.58 -18.04 35.83
CA ILE A 178 -8.53 -18.80 35.12
C ILE A 178 -9.14 -20.09 34.59
N ARG A 179 -8.91 -20.36 33.31
CA ARG A 179 -9.44 -21.50 32.58
C ARG A 179 -8.33 -22.31 31.95
N ARG A 180 -8.57 -23.62 31.82
CA ARG A 180 -7.77 -24.48 30.97
C ARG A 180 -8.10 -24.17 29.51
N THR A 181 -7.10 -23.97 28.67
CA THR A 181 -7.30 -23.56 27.27
C THR A 181 -7.92 -24.68 26.44
N GLU A 182 -7.47 -25.92 26.63
CA GLU A 182 -7.86 -27.09 25.81
C GLU A 182 -9.39 -27.35 25.77
N ASP A 183 -10.08 -27.15 26.89
CA ASP A 183 -11.53 -27.40 27.00
C ASP A 183 -12.32 -26.23 27.60
N GLY A 184 -11.65 -25.12 27.91
CA GLY A 184 -12.27 -23.92 28.46
C GLY A 184 -12.88 -24.10 29.86
N ARG A 185 -12.55 -25.17 30.59
CA ARG A 185 -13.05 -25.38 31.96
C ARG A 185 -12.42 -24.38 32.93
N ILE A 186 -13.21 -23.93 33.90
CA ILE A 186 -12.72 -23.07 34.99
C ILE A 186 -11.81 -23.93 35.88
N VAL A 187 -10.58 -23.46 36.05
CA VAL A 187 -9.57 -24.06 36.94
C VAL A 187 -9.60 -23.33 38.27
N LYS A 188 -9.73 -22.00 38.23
CA LYS A 188 -9.75 -21.16 39.42
C LYS A 188 -10.57 -19.89 39.19
N GLN A 189 -11.19 -19.40 40.24
CA GLN A 189 -11.66 -18.02 40.35
C GLN A 189 -10.87 -17.35 41.47
N LEU A 190 -10.25 -16.22 41.17
CA LEU A 190 -9.41 -15.46 42.08
C LEU A 190 -10.09 -14.12 42.35
N SER A 191 -10.44 -13.89 43.61
CA SER A 191 -10.81 -12.56 44.07
C SER A 191 -9.53 -11.73 44.16
N VAL A 192 -9.48 -10.63 43.42
CA VAL A 192 -8.37 -9.67 43.51
C VAL A 192 -8.85 -8.40 44.19
N GLU A 193 -7.91 -7.69 44.82
CA GLU A 193 -8.25 -6.47 45.57
C GLU A 193 -8.80 -5.37 44.66
N GLU A 194 -8.25 -5.25 43.46
CA GLU A 194 -8.61 -4.24 42.48
C GLU A 194 -8.41 -4.78 41.06
N MET A 195 -9.34 -4.48 40.15
CA MET A 195 -9.24 -4.89 38.74
C MET A 195 -8.16 -4.08 38.01
N GLY A 196 -7.52 -4.70 37.02
CA GLY A 196 -6.43 -4.08 36.27
C GLY A 196 -6.00 -4.88 35.06
N GLU A 197 -4.90 -4.46 34.43
CA GLU A 197 -4.25 -5.28 33.39
C GLU A 197 -3.58 -6.49 34.06
N ALA A 198 -3.62 -7.64 33.40
CA ALA A 198 -3.10 -8.88 33.97
C ALA A 198 -2.23 -9.66 32.98
N VAL A 199 -1.25 -10.40 33.52
CA VAL A 199 -0.38 -11.32 32.80
C VAL A 199 -0.18 -12.60 33.62
N LEU A 200 -0.05 -13.74 32.93
CA LEU A 200 0.26 -15.04 33.55
C LEU A 200 1.75 -15.34 33.38
N SER A 201 2.34 -16.03 34.36
CA SER A 201 3.67 -16.63 34.18
C SER A 201 3.64 -17.69 33.07
N PRO A 202 4.81 -18.03 32.50
CA PRO A 202 4.92 -19.02 31.41
C PRO A 202 4.24 -20.36 31.70
N ASP A 203 4.29 -20.81 32.95
CA ASP A 203 3.71 -22.06 33.45
C ASP A 203 2.25 -21.91 33.97
N GLY A 204 1.74 -20.68 34.03
CA GLY A 204 0.43 -20.32 34.56
C GLY A 204 0.29 -20.43 36.09
N SER A 205 1.38 -20.54 36.85
CA SER A 205 1.33 -20.67 38.32
C SER A 205 1.22 -19.33 39.06
N LEU A 206 1.59 -18.22 38.41
CA LEU A 206 1.53 -16.86 38.92
C LEU A 206 0.64 -15.99 38.01
N LEU A 207 -0.26 -15.23 38.62
CA LEU A 207 -1.03 -14.16 37.98
C LEU A 207 -0.53 -12.82 38.51
N VAL A 208 -0.09 -11.91 37.64
CA VAL A 208 0.27 -10.54 38.00
C VAL A 208 -0.83 -9.61 37.54
N VAL A 209 -1.26 -8.69 38.41
CA VAL A 209 -2.29 -7.68 38.13
C VAL A 209 -1.72 -6.30 38.45
N ALA A 210 -1.81 -5.37 37.51
CA ALA A 210 -1.47 -3.97 37.72
C ALA A 210 -2.74 -3.12 37.73
N SER A 211 -2.98 -2.49 38.87
CA SER A 211 -4.16 -1.67 39.15
C SER A 211 -3.72 -0.29 39.68
N PRO A 212 -4.65 0.66 39.87
CA PRO A 212 -4.33 1.97 40.42
C PRO A 212 -3.54 1.96 41.74
N SER A 213 -3.71 0.94 42.58
CA SER A 213 -2.95 0.75 43.82
C SER A 213 -1.58 0.06 43.68
N GLY A 214 -1.13 -0.20 42.45
CA GLY A 214 0.17 -0.80 42.12
C GLY A 214 0.06 -2.21 41.55
N VAL A 215 1.15 -2.97 41.64
CA VAL A 215 1.27 -4.29 40.99
C VAL A 215 1.26 -5.40 42.03
N ARG A 216 0.33 -6.35 41.92
CA ARG A 216 0.23 -7.51 42.83
C ARG A 216 0.42 -8.82 42.08
N GLY A 217 1.13 -9.75 42.69
CA GLY A 217 1.30 -11.12 42.20
C GLY A 217 0.51 -12.11 43.07
N TYR A 218 -0.26 -12.99 42.44
CA TYR A 218 -1.10 -13.99 43.07
C TYR A 218 -0.66 -15.39 42.65
N ARG A 219 -0.49 -16.31 43.62
CA ARG A 219 -0.35 -17.72 43.29
C ARG A 219 -1.67 -18.27 42.81
N VAL A 220 -1.69 -18.87 41.62
CA VAL A 220 -2.92 -19.36 40.99
C VAL A 220 -3.56 -20.52 41.75
N ALA A 221 -2.76 -21.37 42.40
CA ALA A 221 -3.26 -22.55 43.12
C ALA A 221 -4.25 -22.20 44.26
N ASP A 222 -3.91 -21.20 45.07
CA ASP A 222 -4.62 -20.85 46.30
C ASP A 222 -5.13 -19.40 46.36
N GLY A 223 -4.67 -18.53 45.45
CA GLY A 223 -5.00 -17.10 45.45
C GLY A 223 -4.18 -16.26 46.41
N GLN A 224 -3.12 -16.82 47.02
CA GLN A 224 -2.27 -16.07 47.94
C GLN A 224 -1.55 -14.93 47.22
N VAL A 225 -1.61 -13.72 47.79
CA VAL A 225 -0.76 -12.60 47.36
C VAL A 225 0.69 -12.90 47.73
N LEU A 226 1.55 -13.01 46.71
CA LEU A 226 2.97 -13.29 46.87
C LEU A 226 3.79 -12.02 47.06
N PHE A 227 3.42 -10.95 46.36
CA PHE A 227 4.08 -9.65 46.41
C PHE A 227 3.11 -8.52 46.05
N HIS A 228 3.46 -7.32 46.52
CA HIS A 228 2.85 -6.04 46.13
C HIS A 228 3.97 -5.04 45.89
N PHE A 229 4.02 -4.46 44.70
CA PHE A 229 4.93 -3.39 44.33
C PHE A 229 4.13 -2.08 44.24
N PRO A 230 4.30 -1.15 45.18
CA PRO A 230 3.65 0.15 45.13
C PRO A 230 4.11 0.95 43.92
N MET A 231 3.17 1.42 43.11
CA MET A 231 3.43 2.26 41.95
C MET A 231 2.17 3.05 41.60
N GLU A 232 2.32 4.30 41.18
CA GLU A 232 1.20 5.11 40.72
C GLU A 232 0.84 4.70 39.28
N ILE A 233 -0.38 4.22 39.07
CA ILE A 233 -0.88 3.77 37.77
C ILE A 233 -2.18 4.51 37.51
N ALA A 234 -2.17 5.52 36.64
CA ALA A 234 -3.40 6.27 36.35
C ALA A 234 -4.22 5.65 35.22
N ASP A 235 -3.55 5.12 34.18
CA ASP A 235 -4.25 4.55 33.03
C ASP A 235 -3.45 3.42 32.35
N MET A 236 -4.18 2.41 31.84
CA MET A 236 -3.73 1.28 31.00
C MET A 236 -2.22 0.90 31.05
N PRO A 237 -1.69 0.28 32.12
CA PRO A 237 -0.27 -0.06 32.20
C PRO A 237 0.14 -1.15 31.18
N ALA A 238 1.40 -1.18 30.75
CA ALA A 238 1.95 -2.30 29.99
C ALA A 238 2.70 -3.26 30.92
N LEU A 239 2.43 -4.57 30.81
CA LEU A 239 3.00 -5.63 31.65
C LEU A 239 3.62 -6.74 30.80
N ALA A 240 4.77 -7.25 31.24
CA ALA A 240 5.34 -8.48 30.70
C ALA A 240 6.02 -9.30 31.81
N VAL A 241 5.84 -10.62 31.76
CA VAL A 241 6.64 -11.58 32.53
C VAL A 241 7.59 -12.29 31.55
N SER A 242 8.83 -12.49 31.95
CA SER A 242 9.83 -13.17 31.13
C SER A 242 9.47 -14.64 30.88
N ASN A 243 10.04 -15.24 29.84
CA ASN A 243 9.71 -16.59 29.40
C ASN A 243 10.22 -17.70 30.34
N ASP A 244 11.19 -17.39 31.19
CA ASP A 244 11.63 -18.24 32.30
C ASP A 244 10.79 -18.02 33.58
N GLY A 245 9.96 -16.97 33.62
CA GLY A 245 9.13 -16.61 34.78
C GLY A 245 9.88 -15.87 35.89
N ASP A 246 11.15 -15.54 35.70
CA ASP A 246 12.00 -14.96 36.74
C ASP A 246 11.96 -13.44 36.80
N TYR A 247 11.39 -12.76 35.81
CA TYR A 247 11.39 -11.30 35.71
C TYR A 247 10.01 -10.73 35.37
N LEU A 248 9.75 -9.52 35.88
CA LEU A 248 8.55 -8.73 35.62
C LEU A 248 8.95 -7.33 35.20
N ALA A 249 8.46 -6.87 34.06
CA ALA A 249 8.62 -5.50 33.60
C ALA A 249 7.27 -4.80 33.51
N VAL A 250 7.23 -3.55 33.94
CA VAL A 250 6.01 -2.73 33.95
C VAL A 250 6.31 -1.32 33.47
N VAL A 251 5.42 -0.79 32.63
CA VAL A 251 5.36 0.64 32.28
C VAL A 251 4.00 1.17 32.76
N ALA A 252 4.04 2.21 33.57
CA ALA A 252 2.88 2.83 34.18
C ALA A 252 2.87 4.32 33.84
N PRO A 253 2.02 4.76 32.91
CA PRO A 253 1.77 6.18 32.71
C PRO A 253 0.86 6.71 33.83
N SER A 254 1.07 7.98 34.15
CA SER A 254 0.23 8.80 35.00
C SER A 254 -0.34 9.98 34.19
N ARG A 255 -1.16 10.82 34.83
CA ARG A 255 -1.76 12.00 34.18
C ARG A 255 -0.73 12.99 33.63
N PHE A 256 0.49 13.04 34.17
CA PHE A 256 1.54 13.98 33.75
C PHE A 256 2.97 13.42 33.89
N SER A 257 3.11 12.12 34.17
CA SER A 257 4.39 11.45 34.33
C SER A 257 4.29 10.03 33.80
N TYR A 258 5.41 9.33 33.74
CA TYR A 258 5.40 7.87 33.64
C TYR A 258 6.51 7.28 34.48
N ALA A 259 6.33 6.03 34.85
CA ALA A 259 7.34 5.21 35.50
C ALA A 259 7.47 3.89 34.74
N TRP A 260 8.70 3.37 34.66
CA TRP A 260 8.91 1.97 34.30
C TRP A 260 9.84 1.30 35.29
N ARG A 261 9.68 -0.01 35.44
CA ARG A 261 10.40 -0.82 36.42
C ARG A 261 10.62 -2.24 35.88
N LEU A 262 11.77 -2.82 36.23
CA LEU A 262 12.14 -4.22 35.98
C LEU A 262 12.51 -4.88 37.31
N TRP A 263 11.78 -5.92 37.70
CA TRP A 263 12.04 -6.70 38.90
C TRP A 263 12.48 -8.12 38.56
N ARG A 264 13.36 -8.68 39.39
CA ARG A 264 13.58 -10.12 39.50
C ARG A 264 12.62 -10.68 40.53
N LEU A 265 11.78 -11.63 40.13
CA LEU A 265 10.68 -12.16 40.93
C LEU A 265 11.12 -13.08 42.09
N PRO A 266 12.11 -13.99 41.93
CA PRO A 266 12.56 -14.86 43.02
C PRO A 266 12.96 -14.15 44.31
N ASP A 267 13.71 -13.05 44.21
CA ASP A 267 14.21 -12.26 45.35
C ASP A 267 13.53 -10.88 45.46
N ARG A 268 12.66 -10.53 44.50
CA ARG A 268 11.91 -9.27 44.41
C ARG A 268 12.82 -8.05 44.28
N ALA A 269 14.04 -8.24 43.80
CA ALA A 269 14.99 -7.16 43.58
C ALA A 269 14.52 -6.26 42.43
N LEU A 270 14.50 -4.94 42.67
CA LEU A 270 14.37 -3.95 41.60
C LEU A 270 15.72 -3.86 40.89
N LEU A 271 15.78 -4.26 39.62
CA LEU A 271 17.01 -4.29 38.83
C LEU A 271 17.23 -2.98 38.07
N ALA A 272 16.16 -2.42 37.51
CA ALA A 272 16.20 -1.15 36.80
C ALA A 272 14.84 -0.44 36.83
N GLY A 273 14.87 0.87 36.60
CA GLY A 273 13.67 1.67 36.50
C GLY A 273 13.96 3.16 36.39
N GLU A 274 12.95 3.91 35.96
CA GLU A 274 13.04 5.35 35.77
C GLU A 274 11.70 6.01 36.08
N ASP A 275 11.75 7.23 36.61
CA ASP A 275 10.61 8.11 36.77
C ASP A 275 10.83 9.35 35.91
N SER A 276 9.82 9.72 35.13
CA SER A 276 9.90 10.86 34.22
C SER A 276 8.71 11.79 34.44
N SER A 277 8.95 13.10 34.46
CA SER A 277 7.91 14.13 34.53
C SER A 277 7.20 14.38 33.19
N ASP A 278 7.44 13.52 32.22
CA ASP A 278 6.88 13.60 30.89
C ASP A 278 5.58 12.82 30.81
N TYR A 279 4.62 13.32 30.04
CA TYR A 279 3.40 12.60 29.74
C TYR A 279 3.62 11.58 28.61
N LEU A 280 2.97 10.40 28.71
CA LEU A 280 2.91 9.37 27.67
C LEU A 280 1.47 9.02 27.31
N PHE A 281 1.19 8.96 26.02
CA PHE A 281 -0.08 8.42 25.51
C PHE A 281 -0.04 6.89 25.45
N ALA A 282 -1.23 6.27 25.52
CA ALA A 282 -1.44 4.81 25.50
C ALA A 282 -0.77 4.04 24.33
N ASN A 283 -0.48 4.73 23.23
CA ASN A 283 0.16 4.20 22.03
C ASN A 283 1.68 4.47 21.96
N GLU A 284 2.26 5.10 22.98
CA GLU A 284 3.66 5.52 23.01
C GLU A 284 4.52 4.62 23.91
N TYR A 285 3.97 3.53 24.44
CA TYR A 285 4.76 2.61 25.24
C TYR A 285 4.37 1.16 25.01
N SER A 286 5.36 0.28 25.15
CA SER A 286 5.18 -1.16 25.19
C SER A 286 6.38 -1.81 25.88
N VAL A 287 6.18 -3.03 26.35
CA VAL A 287 7.22 -3.79 27.07
C VAL A 287 7.15 -5.26 26.71
N GLN A 288 8.26 -5.85 26.29
CA GLN A 288 8.36 -7.27 26.00
C GLN A 288 9.75 -7.83 26.27
N PHE A 289 9.80 -9.06 26.75
CA PHE A 289 11.04 -9.81 26.85
C PHE A 289 11.35 -10.50 25.52
N SER A 290 12.64 -10.55 25.20
CA SER A 290 13.19 -11.47 24.22
C SER A 290 12.81 -12.92 24.54
N PRO A 291 12.74 -13.80 23.53
CA PRO A 291 12.32 -15.19 23.72
C PRO A 291 13.21 -16.03 24.65
N ASP A 292 14.48 -15.63 24.83
CA ASP A 292 15.47 -16.22 25.73
C ASP A 292 15.58 -15.51 27.09
N SER A 293 14.71 -14.52 27.33
CA SER A 293 14.64 -13.70 28.54
C SER A 293 15.90 -12.89 28.86
N GLN A 294 16.84 -12.74 27.92
CA GLN A 294 18.10 -12.02 28.19
C GLN A 294 17.95 -10.52 27.99
N VAL A 295 17.13 -10.10 27.03
CA VAL A 295 16.87 -8.70 26.69
C VAL A 295 15.43 -8.31 26.98
N LEU A 296 15.23 -7.17 27.62
CA LEU A 296 13.96 -6.47 27.73
C LEU A 296 13.91 -5.37 26.66
N TYR A 297 12.91 -5.44 25.77
CA TYR A 297 12.59 -4.39 24.84
C TYR A 297 11.55 -3.46 25.48
N LEU A 298 11.96 -2.23 25.73
CA LEU A 298 11.15 -1.18 26.30
C LEU A 298 10.98 -0.08 25.26
N GLN A 299 9.75 0.09 24.77
CA GLN A 299 9.42 1.21 23.92
C GLN A 299 8.88 2.36 24.75
N ILE A 300 9.45 3.54 24.57
CA ILE A 300 8.96 4.79 25.10
C ILE A 300 9.03 5.82 23.97
N ARG A 301 7.89 6.39 23.60
CA ARG A 301 7.71 7.25 22.43
C ARG A 301 8.33 6.60 21.20
N ASP A 302 9.22 7.32 20.55
CA ASP A 302 9.93 6.97 19.35
C ASP A 302 11.20 6.15 19.60
N THR A 303 11.47 5.69 20.82
CA THR A 303 12.70 4.96 21.13
C THR A 303 12.39 3.57 21.63
N VAL A 304 13.05 2.56 21.06
CA VAL A 304 13.10 1.21 21.62
C VAL A 304 14.44 1.05 22.33
N ARG A 305 14.39 0.86 23.64
CA ARG A 305 15.54 0.57 24.49
C ARG A 305 15.68 -0.93 24.68
N MET A 306 16.91 -1.43 24.63
CA MET A 306 17.27 -2.79 24.99
C MET A 306 17.93 -2.76 26.36
N ILE A 307 17.38 -3.52 27.29
CA ILE A 307 17.89 -3.59 28.66
C ILE A 307 18.30 -5.03 28.94
N ASP A 308 19.49 -5.22 29.50
CA ASP A 308 19.93 -6.51 30.02
C ASP A 308 19.00 -6.92 31.17
N THR A 309 18.33 -8.04 31.02
CA THR A 309 17.30 -8.47 31.96
C THR A 309 17.91 -8.85 33.31
N SER A 310 19.12 -9.42 33.31
CA SER A 310 19.74 -9.95 34.51
C SER A 310 20.24 -8.86 35.47
N GLY A 311 20.83 -7.79 34.92
CA GLY A 311 21.47 -6.71 35.67
C GLY A 311 20.80 -5.35 35.51
N GLY A 312 19.84 -5.20 34.60
CA GLY A 312 19.18 -3.92 34.33
C GLY A 312 20.04 -2.92 33.53
N GLY A 313 21.16 -3.38 32.96
CA GLY A 313 22.09 -2.53 32.21
C GLY A 313 21.54 -2.14 30.84
N ASP A 314 21.92 -0.95 30.35
CA ASP A 314 21.57 -0.50 29.01
C ASP A 314 22.40 -1.27 27.95
N LEU A 315 21.72 -1.93 27.02
CA LEU A 315 22.33 -2.63 25.88
C LEU A 315 22.28 -1.80 24.59
N GLY A 316 21.71 -0.59 24.66
CA GLY A 316 21.56 0.34 23.55
C GLY A 316 20.10 0.60 23.20
N SER A 317 19.91 1.50 22.24
CA SER A 317 18.59 1.88 21.76
C SER A 317 18.62 2.21 20.28
N TRP A 318 17.44 2.22 19.66
CA TRP A 318 17.25 2.76 18.32
C TRP A 318 15.97 3.58 18.27
N ALA A 319 15.95 4.57 17.37
CA ALA A 319 14.80 5.41 17.13
C ALA A 319 13.89 4.78 16.05
N THR A 320 12.59 4.77 16.31
CA THR A 320 11.53 4.57 15.32
C THR A 320 11.14 5.93 14.74
N PRO A 321 10.74 6.03 13.47
CA PRO A 321 10.27 7.29 12.90
C PRO A 321 9.08 7.87 13.69
N ARG A 322 9.11 9.18 13.98
CA ARG A 322 7.98 9.93 14.53
C ARG A 322 6.84 10.04 13.51
N PRO A 323 5.61 10.43 13.89
CA PRO A 323 4.63 10.90 12.93
C PRO A 323 5.24 11.99 12.03
N PHE A 324 5.11 11.84 10.72
CA PHE A 324 5.81 12.68 9.76
C PHE A 324 5.01 12.89 8.49
N ARG A 325 5.22 13.98 7.76
CA ARG A 325 4.67 14.20 6.43
C ARG A 325 5.73 14.09 5.36
N THR A 326 5.46 13.32 4.32
CA THR A 326 6.30 13.31 3.12
C THR A 326 6.22 14.67 2.42
N ARG A 327 7.35 15.18 1.90
CA ARG A 327 7.43 16.50 1.24
C ARG A 327 7.83 16.43 -0.22
N GLY A 328 8.50 15.35 -0.64
CA GLY A 328 8.90 15.14 -2.02
C GLY A 328 10.25 14.42 -2.12
N PHE A 329 10.70 14.22 -3.35
CA PHE A 329 12.01 13.64 -3.64
C PHE A 329 13.11 14.71 -3.65
N PHE A 330 14.35 14.29 -3.39
CA PHE A 330 15.56 15.10 -3.46
C PHE A 330 16.60 14.39 -4.32
N ARG A 331 17.41 15.18 -5.04
CA ARG A 331 18.41 14.72 -6.02
C ARG A 331 17.78 13.84 -7.11
N GLY A 332 16.76 14.37 -7.77
CA GLY A 332 15.93 13.60 -8.70
C GLY A 332 15.08 12.61 -7.92
N SER A 333 15.61 11.42 -7.64
CA SER A 333 14.87 10.31 -7.02
C SER A 333 15.67 9.54 -5.96
N GLU A 334 16.86 10.02 -5.59
CA GLU A 334 17.77 9.28 -4.69
C GLU A 334 17.32 9.35 -3.23
N GLN A 335 16.69 10.45 -2.82
CA GLN A 335 16.29 10.68 -1.43
C GLN A 335 14.85 11.17 -1.34
N ILE A 336 14.22 10.97 -0.18
CA ILE A 336 12.89 11.47 0.14
C ILE A 336 13.01 12.39 1.36
N ILE A 337 12.42 13.57 1.23
CA ILE A 337 12.34 14.56 2.31
C ILE A 337 11.03 14.35 3.06
N VAL A 338 11.17 14.31 4.38
CA VAL A 338 10.09 14.06 5.32
C VAL A 338 10.16 15.11 6.43
N SER A 339 9.05 15.75 6.77
CA SER A 339 8.97 16.70 7.89
C SER A 339 8.23 16.07 9.07
N ASP A 340 8.81 16.03 10.27
CA ASP A 340 8.10 15.69 11.51
C ASP A 340 7.81 16.96 12.34
N SER A 341 7.39 16.86 13.61
CA SER A 341 7.07 18.05 14.41
C SER A 341 8.27 18.97 14.67
N ASP A 342 9.50 18.47 14.66
CA ASP A 342 10.69 19.20 15.10
C ASP A 342 11.87 19.15 14.12
N ALA A 343 11.71 18.56 12.93
CA ALA A 343 12.81 18.41 11.99
C ALA A 343 12.37 18.22 10.53
N LEU A 344 13.33 18.45 9.63
CA LEU A 344 13.36 17.88 8.28
C LEU A 344 14.32 16.70 8.27
N ASN A 345 13.84 15.55 7.78
CA ASN A 345 14.57 14.30 7.70
C ASN A 345 14.73 13.91 6.23
N PHE A 346 15.91 13.41 5.88
CA PHE A 346 16.28 12.99 4.53
C PHE A 346 16.55 11.50 4.57
N TYR A 347 15.74 10.73 3.85
CA TYR A 347 15.87 9.28 3.78
C TYR A 347 16.33 8.86 2.39
N ASP A 348 17.16 7.83 2.31
CA ASP A 348 17.50 7.20 1.04
C ASP A 348 16.24 6.52 0.47
N ALA A 349 15.91 6.79 -0.79
CA ALA A 349 14.69 6.29 -1.43
C ALA A 349 14.76 4.78 -1.72
N THR A 350 15.94 4.17 -1.70
CA THR A 350 16.15 2.75 -2.02
C THR A 350 16.06 1.84 -0.81
N ASP A 351 16.63 2.25 0.33
CA ASP A 351 16.74 1.43 1.54
C ASP A 351 16.10 2.06 2.79
N GLY A 352 15.62 3.30 2.71
CA GLY A 352 14.92 3.98 3.81
C GLY A 352 15.83 4.43 4.95
N ARG A 353 17.15 4.40 4.77
CA ARG A 353 18.11 4.84 5.79
C ARG A 353 18.06 6.35 5.95
N LEU A 354 18.06 6.84 7.19
CA LEU A 354 18.22 8.27 7.49
C LEU A 354 19.62 8.73 7.05
N VAL A 355 19.68 9.62 6.07
CA VAL A 355 20.91 10.22 5.53
C VAL A 355 21.27 11.49 6.30
N ALA A 356 20.26 12.30 6.63
CA ALA A 356 20.44 13.55 7.36
C ALA A 356 19.20 13.97 8.13
N ARG A 357 19.38 14.70 9.23
CA ARG A 357 18.32 15.31 10.03
C ARG A 357 18.67 16.75 10.35
N TYR A 358 17.75 17.65 10.08
CA TYR A 358 17.85 19.06 10.41
C TYR A 358 16.78 19.43 11.44
N ALA A 359 17.20 19.64 12.68
CA ALA A 359 16.31 20.05 13.76
C ALA A 359 15.85 21.50 13.58
N ARG A 360 14.56 21.73 13.79
CA ARG A 360 13.88 23.02 13.79
C ARG A 360 13.61 23.43 15.22
N SER A 361 13.67 24.74 15.48
CA SER A 361 13.43 25.27 16.82
C SER A 361 11.93 25.48 17.12
N TYR A 362 11.01 25.03 16.25
CA TYR A 362 9.56 25.22 16.38
C TYR A 362 8.79 24.28 15.44
N GLU A 363 7.54 23.99 15.81
CA GLU A 363 6.62 23.10 15.09
C GLU A 363 5.71 23.90 14.13
N PRO A 364 5.58 23.51 12.85
CA PRO A 364 4.71 24.18 11.89
C PRO A 364 3.25 23.71 12.01
N TYR A 365 2.63 23.88 13.18
CA TYR A 365 1.26 23.40 13.42
C TYR A 365 0.19 24.13 12.58
N TYR A 366 0.45 25.40 12.20
CA TYR A 366 -0.43 26.24 11.38
C TYR A 366 0.34 26.91 10.23
N GLY A 367 0.89 26.10 9.33
CA GLY A 367 1.75 26.57 8.26
C GLY A 367 1.62 25.78 6.98
N ALA A 368 2.44 26.14 6.01
CA ALA A 368 2.63 25.39 4.77
C ALA A 368 4.12 25.22 4.48
N GLU A 369 4.44 24.15 3.77
CA GLU A 369 5.80 23.75 3.46
C GLU A 369 5.87 23.33 2.00
N ALA A 370 6.94 23.70 1.28
CA ALA A 370 7.15 23.30 -0.10
C ALA A 370 8.64 23.11 -0.40
N VAL A 371 8.98 22.01 -1.06
CA VAL A 371 10.33 21.71 -1.54
C VAL A 371 10.37 21.96 -3.05
N SER A 372 11.46 22.54 -3.57
CA SER A 372 11.61 22.76 -5.01
C SER A 372 11.73 21.43 -5.77
N PRO A 373 11.41 21.37 -7.08
CA PRO A 373 11.48 20.11 -7.84
C PRO A 373 12.87 19.49 -7.94
N ASP A 374 13.93 20.30 -7.89
CA ASP A 374 15.32 19.83 -7.79
C ASP A 374 15.73 19.45 -6.35
N GLY A 375 14.84 19.73 -5.40
CA GLY A 375 14.94 19.57 -3.96
C GLY A 375 16.03 20.40 -3.28
N ARG A 376 16.57 21.42 -3.95
CA ARG A 376 17.62 22.30 -3.40
C ARG A 376 17.09 23.45 -2.56
N LEU A 377 15.80 23.74 -2.61
CA LEU A 377 15.17 24.82 -1.85
C LEU A 377 14.01 24.28 -1.03
N TYR A 378 13.83 24.86 0.16
CA TYR A 378 12.72 24.58 1.04
C TYR A 378 12.09 25.88 1.52
N ALA A 379 10.79 26.02 1.30
CA ALA A 379 9.98 27.12 1.79
C ALA A 379 9.12 26.66 2.97
N LEU A 380 9.05 27.51 3.98
CA LEU A 380 8.22 27.35 5.17
C LEU A 380 7.49 28.64 5.46
N TYR A 381 6.17 28.57 5.48
CA TYR A 381 5.30 29.64 5.91
C TYR A 381 4.66 29.31 7.26
N THR A 382 4.68 30.26 8.19
CA THR A 382 3.86 30.21 9.42
C THR A 382 3.27 31.60 9.67
N TYR A 383 2.11 31.66 10.31
CA TYR A 383 1.51 32.95 10.66
C TYR A 383 2.42 33.83 11.50
N GLU A 384 3.17 33.24 12.44
CA GLU A 384 4.03 33.96 13.37
C GLU A 384 5.32 34.48 12.72
N ARG A 385 5.92 33.72 11.81
CA ARG A 385 7.25 34.02 11.25
C ARG A 385 7.25 34.43 9.77
N GLY A 386 6.09 34.46 9.12
CA GLY A 386 5.99 34.72 7.70
C GLY A 386 6.61 33.62 6.84
N LEU A 387 7.01 33.98 5.61
CA LEU A 387 7.62 33.08 4.64
C LEU A 387 9.14 33.07 4.81
N ASN A 388 9.70 31.89 5.04
CA ASN A 388 11.14 31.67 5.15
C ASN A 388 11.56 30.66 4.08
N VAL A 389 12.64 30.96 3.35
CA VAL A 389 13.22 30.08 2.35
C VAL A 389 14.63 29.72 2.75
N PHE A 390 14.95 28.45 2.60
CA PHE A 390 16.22 27.87 2.92
C PHE A 390 16.82 27.16 1.70
N SER A 391 18.14 27.23 1.54
CA SER A 391 18.85 26.31 0.66
C SER A 391 19.14 24.99 1.38
N LEU A 392 18.89 23.91 0.66
CA LEU A 392 19.22 22.54 1.03
C LEU A 392 20.49 22.14 0.29
N SER A 393 21.45 21.60 1.02
CA SER A 393 22.75 21.19 0.46
C SER A 393 23.05 19.73 0.75
N ASP A 394 24.09 19.23 0.10
CA ASP A 394 24.57 17.86 0.25
C ASP A 394 24.86 17.55 1.72
N GLY A 395 24.24 16.49 2.24
CA GLY A 395 24.30 16.14 3.67
C GLY A 395 23.19 16.73 4.54
N GLY A 396 22.16 17.35 3.95
CA GLY A 396 20.96 17.83 4.65
C GLY A 396 21.17 19.11 5.46
N THR A 397 22.21 19.88 5.14
CA THR A 397 22.39 21.21 5.76
C THR A 397 21.38 22.19 5.17
N VAL A 398 20.71 22.93 6.05
CA VAL A 398 19.66 23.89 5.73
C VAL A 398 20.15 25.29 6.10
N LEU A 399 20.26 26.19 5.12
CA LEU A 399 20.76 27.55 5.32
C LEU A 399 19.68 28.57 4.95
N PRO A 400 19.36 29.55 5.81
CA PRO A 400 18.37 30.58 5.48
C PRO A 400 18.90 31.47 4.34
N ILE A 401 18.07 31.72 3.32
CA ILE A 401 18.42 32.59 2.19
C ILE A 401 17.43 33.74 1.96
N LEU A 402 16.19 33.64 2.44
CA LEU A 402 15.18 34.69 2.35
C LEU A 402 14.18 34.58 3.51
N ALA A 403 13.78 35.71 4.09
CA ALA A 403 12.74 35.78 5.11
C ALA A 403 11.85 37.01 4.85
N ILE A 404 10.54 36.79 4.78
CA ILE A 404 9.54 37.82 4.50
C ILE A 404 8.45 37.74 5.60
N PRO A 405 8.31 38.78 6.44
CA PRO A 405 7.27 38.82 7.48
C PRO A 405 5.85 38.71 6.91
N THR A 406 4.91 38.18 7.71
CA THR A 406 3.50 38.06 7.31
C THR A 406 2.86 39.39 6.91
N SER A 407 3.31 40.52 7.49
CA SER A 407 2.82 41.87 7.16
C SER A 407 3.15 42.32 5.74
N ASP A 408 4.21 41.75 5.16
CA ASP A 408 4.77 42.18 3.88
C ASP A 408 4.28 41.27 2.73
N LEU A 409 3.61 40.17 3.09
CA LEU A 409 2.99 39.26 2.13
C LEU A 409 1.61 39.76 1.71
N PRO A 410 1.23 39.64 0.42
CA PRO A 410 -0.08 40.04 -0.07
C PRO A 410 -1.24 39.21 0.49
N ALA A 411 -0.96 37.98 0.94
CA ALA A 411 -1.91 37.01 1.46
C ALA A 411 -1.20 35.94 2.31
N SER A 412 -1.96 35.10 3.03
CA SER A 412 -1.41 33.93 3.72
C SER A 412 -0.94 32.90 2.68
N ALA A 413 0.23 32.28 2.88
CA ALA A 413 0.83 31.33 1.95
C ALA A 413 0.51 29.87 2.35
N PHE A 414 -0.76 29.50 2.39
CA PHE A 414 -1.17 28.14 2.78
C PHE A 414 -1.00 27.09 1.69
N GLN A 415 -0.93 27.53 0.44
CA GLN A 415 -0.57 26.71 -0.70
C GLN A 415 0.69 27.32 -1.31
N MET A 416 1.69 26.48 -1.61
CA MET A 416 2.97 26.90 -2.16
C MET A 416 3.45 25.92 -3.25
N GLN A 417 3.94 26.44 -4.37
CA GLN A 417 4.51 25.64 -5.47
C GLN A 417 5.71 26.36 -6.09
N TRP A 418 6.75 25.60 -6.41
CA TRP A 418 8.00 26.10 -7.00
C TRP A 418 8.02 25.89 -8.51
N THR A 419 8.66 26.78 -9.24
CA THR A 419 9.07 26.52 -10.63
C THR A 419 10.18 25.47 -10.69
N ALA A 420 10.30 24.73 -11.80
CA ALA A 420 11.32 23.67 -11.94
C ALA A 420 12.76 24.15 -11.75
N ASP A 421 13.05 25.40 -12.10
CA ASP A 421 14.36 26.04 -11.93
C ASP A 421 14.58 26.64 -10.53
N GLY A 422 13.58 26.59 -9.65
CA GLY A 422 13.62 27.16 -8.30
C GLY A 422 13.65 28.69 -8.25
N SER A 423 13.49 29.40 -9.38
CA SER A 423 13.63 30.86 -9.43
C SER A 423 12.42 31.61 -8.89
N TRP A 424 11.24 30.97 -8.87
CA TRP A 424 10.01 31.54 -8.34
C TRP A 424 9.29 30.57 -7.42
N LEU A 425 8.79 31.10 -6.30
CA LEU A 425 7.86 30.44 -5.39
C LEU A 425 6.48 31.09 -5.51
N TYR A 426 5.50 30.33 -5.97
CA TYR A 426 4.10 30.75 -6.03
C TYR A 426 3.41 30.41 -4.72
N ALA A 427 2.59 31.32 -4.21
CA ALA A 427 1.96 31.20 -2.91
C ALA A 427 0.57 31.84 -2.90
N GLY A 428 -0.31 31.32 -2.05
CA GLY A 428 -1.65 31.87 -1.87
C GLY A 428 -2.43 31.15 -0.78
N GLY A 429 -3.54 31.76 -0.37
CA GLY A 429 -4.47 31.23 0.62
C GLY A 429 -5.86 31.04 0.04
N TYR A 430 -6.67 30.18 0.66
CA TYR A 430 -8.02 29.87 0.19
C TYR A 430 -8.89 31.12 0.11
N GLY A 431 -9.30 31.50 -1.11
CA GLY A 431 -10.12 32.67 -1.37
C GLY A 431 -9.37 34.00 -1.25
N GLN A 432 -8.04 33.98 -1.27
CA GLN A 432 -7.16 35.14 -1.16
C GLN A 432 -6.38 35.36 -2.47
N LYS A 433 -5.46 36.33 -2.45
CA LYS A 433 -4.56 36.62 -3.58
C LYS A 433 -3.62 35.45 -3.85
N VAL A 434 -3.31 35.23 -5.12
CA VAL A 434 -2.18 34.39 -5.56
C VAL A 434 -1.04 35.33 -5.93
N PHE A 435 0.14 35.08 -5.37
CA PHE A 435 1.34 35.85 -5.61
C PHE A 435 2.53 34.93 -5.87
N ARG A 436 3.61 35.49 -6.40
CA ARG A 436 4.90 34.81 -6.53
C ARG A 436 6.02 35.63 -5.91
N VAL A 437 7.04 34.93 -5.42
CA VAL A 437 8.22 35.49 -4.79
C VAL A 437 9.45 35.05 -5.59
N ARG A 438 10.26 36.00 -6.04
CA ARG A 438 11.53 35.72 -6.70
C ARG A 438 12.54 35.29 -5.64
N VAL A 439 13.22 34.17 -5.87
CA VAL A 439 14.20 33.64 -4.93
C VAL A 439 15.59 33.66 -5.57
N PRO A 440 16.62 34.23 -4.89
CA PRO A 440 16.64 34.72 -3.51
C PRO A 440 16.27 36.21 -3.32
N GLU A 441 15.95 36.95 -4.38
CA GLU A 441 15.85 38.42 -4.35
C GLU A 441 14.71 38.96 -3.46
N GLY A 442 13.67 38.16 -3.20
CA GLY A 442 12.53 38.53 -2.37
C GLY A 442 11.52 39.44 -3.05
N GLN A 443 11.61 39.65 -4.37
CA GLN A 443 10.64 40.43 -5.12
C GLN A 443 9.28 39.73 -5.15
N ILE A 444 8.23 40.44 -4.74
CA ILE A 444 6.86 39.92 -4.67
C ILE A 444 6.02 40.48 -5.82
N GLU A 445 5.28 39.61 -6.50
CA GLU A 445 4.33 39.99 -7.54
C GLU A 445 2.97 39.33 -7.29
N THR A 446 1.91 40.14 -7.22
CA THR A 446 0.53 39.63 -7.16
C THR A 446 0.09 39.27 -8.58
N LEU A 447 -0.43 38.06 -8.76
CA LEU A 447 -0.84 37.53 -10.05
C LEU A 447 -2.37 37.49 -10.20
N VAL A 448 -3.06 37.11 -9.13
CA VAL A 448 -4.52 36.97 -9.11
C VAL A 448 -5.05 37.56 -7.81
N GLU A 449 -6.11 38.37 -7.90
CA GLU A 449 -6.69 39.05 -6.73
C GLU A 449 -7.48 38.12 -5.81
N ARG A 450 -8.03 37.03 -6.36
CA ARG A 450 -8.80 36.05 -5.59
C ARG A 450 -8.82 34.70 -6.29
N ALA A 451 -8.29 33.68 -5.62
CA ALA A 451 -8.44 32.28 -6.02
C ALA A 451 -8.66 31.38 -4.79
N TRP A 452 -9.42 30.31 -4.96
CA TRP A 452 -9.59 29.28 -3.93
C TRP A 452 -8.47 28.25 -3.95
N MET A 453 -8.07 27.81 -5.14
CA MET A 453 -6.96 26.90 -5.38
C MET A 453 -6.19 27.40 -6.60
N PHE A 454 -4.89 27.12 -6.65
CA PHE A 454 -4.09 27.33 -7.85
C PHE A 454 -3.10 26.17 -8.09
N SER A 455 -2.57 26.10 -9.29
CA SER A 455 -1.43 25.25 -9.64
C SER A 455 -0.67 25.87 -10.80
N ILE A 456 0.64 25.65 -10.87
CA ILE A 456 1.50 26.17 -11.93
C ILE A 456 2.00 25.05 -12.84
N SER A 457 2.19 25.37 -14.12
CA SER A 457 2.94 24.48 -15.01
C SER A 457 4.40 24.38 -14.56
N THR A 458 5.02 23.24 -14.83
CA THR A 458 6.42 22.95 -14.41
C THR A 458 7.42 23.98 -14.95
N ASP A 459 7.18 24.51 -16.14
CA ASP A 459 7.97 25.58 -16.77
C ASP A 459 7.66 27.00 -16.23
N GLY A 460 6.71 27.12 -15.31
CA GLY A 460 6.28 28.39 -14.72
C GLY A 460 5.52 29.32 -15.67
N ARG A 461 5.15 28.86 -16.87
CA ARG A 461 4.48 29.69 -17.88
C ARG A 461 2.99 29.86 -17.65
N TYR A 462 2.30 28.81 -17.21
CA TYR A 462 0.86 28.79 -17.06
C TYR A 462 0.47 28.73 -15.59
N LEU A 463 -0.44 29.61 -15.18
CA LEU A 463 -1.10 29.55 -13.87
C LEU A 463 -2.53 29.09 -14.08
N VAL A 464 -2.91 28.01 -13.41
CA VAL A 464 -4.28 27.49 -13.38
C VAL A 464 -4.86 27.79 -12.02
N TYR A 465 -6.04 28.40 -11.96
CA TYR A 465 -6.63 28.76 -10.67
C TYR A 465 -8.16 28.72 -10.70
N SER A 466 -8.77 28.61 -9.53
CA SER A 466 -10.22 28.52 -9.38
C SER A 466 -10.83 29.77 -8.72
N ASP A 467 -11.74 30.47 -9.41
CA ASP A 467 -12.35 31.73 -8.98
C ASP A 467 -13.88 31.80 -9.22
N GLY A 468 -14.54 30.64 -9.35
CA GLY A 468 -15.94 30.52 -9.82
C GLY A 468 -16.05 29.76 -11.14
N GLY A 469 -14.91 29.52 -11.79
CA GLY A 469 -14.64 28.46 -12.76
C GLY A 469 -13.20 27.98 -12.58
N ILE A 470 -12.62 27.36 -13.61
CA ILE A 470 -11.18 27.06 -13.68
C ILE A 470 -10.60 27.89 -14.82
N THR A 471 -9.63 28.75 -14.51
CA THR A 471 -9.02 29.69 -15.45
C THR A 471 -7.55 29.35 -15.67
N VAL A 472 -7.11 29.39 -16.94
CA VAL A 472 -5.70 29.24 -17.35
C VAL A 472 -5.17 30.59 -17.82
N LEU A 473 -4.17 31.10 -17.13
CA LEU A 473 -3.47 32.34 -17.41
C LEU A 473 -2.08 32.04 -17.99
N ASP A 474 -1.78 32.55 -19.18
CA ASP A 474 -0.41 32.59 -19.70
C ASP A 474 0.31 33.79 -19.06
N LEU A 475 1.27 33.50 -18.17
CA LEU A 475 2.02 34.50 -17.42
C LEU A 475 3.05 35.24 -18.29
N GLN A 476 3.48 34.66 -19.41
CA GLN A 476 4.40 35.31 -20.34
C GLN A 476 3.67 36.37 -21.16
N GLN A 477 2.44 36.09 -21.57
CA GLN A 477 1.62 36.98 -22.39
C GLN A 477 0.71 37.88 -21.55
N GLY A 478 0.49 37.54 -20.27
CA GLY A 478 -0.38 38.28 -19.36
C GLY A 478 -1.86 38.18 -19.73
N GLN A 479 -2.27 37.10 -20.41
CA GLN A 479 -3.64 36.93 -20.89
C GLN A 479 -4.22 35.57 -20.53
N VAL A 480 -5.53 35.58 -20.28
CA VAL A 480 -6.30 34.35 -20.06
C VAL A 480 -6.45 33.61 -21.39
N LEU A 481 -6.05 32.34 -21.41
CA LEU A 481 -6.22 31.48 -22.57
C LEU A 481 -7.61 30.84 -22.58
N TYR A 482 -8.00 30.28 -21.44
CA TYR A 482 -9.24 29.51 -21.30
C TYR A 482 -9.84 29.71 -19.91
N THR A 483 -11.17 29.72 -19.86
CA THR A 483 -11.93 29.60 -18.62
C THR A 483 -13.00 28.54 -18.81
N TRP A 484 -12.90 27.46 -18.06
CA TRP A 484 -13.97 26.47 -17.95
C TRP A 484 -14.98 26.97 -16.91
N THR A 485 -16.18 27.33 -17.38
CA THR A 485 -17.27 27.84 -16.54
C THR A 485 -18.28 26.75 -16.22
N GLY A 486 -18.74 26.71 -14.96
CA GLY A 486 -19.73 25.75 -14.46
C GLY A 486 -19.53 25.49 -12.97
N SER A 487 -20.63 25.35 -12.21
CA SER A 487 -20.61 25.04 -10.77
C SER A 487 -20.01 23.67 -10.44
N ASP A 488 -19.78 22.86 -11.48
CA ASP A 488 -19.44 21.46 -11.33
C ASP A 488 -17.96 21.19 -11.60
N PHE A 489 -17.07 22.18 -11.65
CA PHE A 489 -15.65 21.96 -11.90
C PHE A 489 -14.80 22.29 -10.66
N GLN A 490 -13.96 21.34 -10.24
CA GLN A 490 -12.97 21.52 -9.18
C GLN A 490 -11.57 21.22 -9.72
N LEU A 491 -10.65 22.17 -9.57
CA LEU A 491 -9.23 21.97 -9.87
C LEU A 491 -8.64 21.08 -8.77
N LEU A 492 -8.05 19.94 -9.14
CA LEU A 492 -7.35 19.09 -8.18
C LEU A 492 -5.85 19.41 -8.18
N GLU A 493 -5.24 19.47 -9.37
CA GLU A 493 -3.81 19.70 -9.57
C GLU A 493 -3.57 20.24 -10.99
N ALA A 494 -2.42 20.85 -11.24
CA ALA A 494 -1.88 20.98 -12.59
C ALA A 494 -0.42 20.52 -12.59
N VAL A 495 -0.11 19.59 -13.50
CA VAL A 495 1.21 18.99 -13.64
C VAL A 495 1.66 19.15 -15.10
N GLN A 496 2.87 19.66 -15.30
CA GLN A 496 3.41 19.99 -16.62
C GLN A 496 2.46 20.86 -17.46
N GLN A 497 1.92 20.31 -18.56
CA GLN A 497 1.01 20.98 -19.48
C GLN A 497 -0.44 20.49 -19.36
N VAL A 498 -0.80 19.89 -18.23
CA VAL A 498 -2.13 19.32 -18.00
C VAL A 498 -2.78 19.88 -16.73
N ALA A 499 -4.04 20.32 -16.83
CA ALA A 499 -4.91 20.57 -15.68
C ALA A 499 -5.70 19.29 -15.35
N VAL A 500 -5.69 18.92 -14.08
CA VAL A 500 -6.47 17.80 -13.53
C VAL A 500 -7.74 18.37 -12.92
N VAL A 501 -8.87 18.10 -13.57
CA VAL A 501 -10.16 18.68 -13.23
C VAL A 501 -11.15 17.58 -12.84
N GLN A 502 -11.76 17.70 -11.68
CA GLN A 502 -12.85 16.84 -11.25
C GLN A 502 -14.21 17.48 -11.51
N ARG A 503 -15.20 16.67 -11.89
CA ARG A 503 -16.59 17.14 -11.96
C ARG A 503 -17.35 16.90 -10.64
N SER A 504 -18.02 17.92 -10.10
CA SER A 504 -18.67 17.89 -8.78
C SER A 504 -19.94 17.02 -8.78
N ALA A 505 -20.64 16.91 -9.92
CA ALA A 505 -21.91 16.22 -10.05
C ALA A 505 -21.81 14.70 -9.93
N ASP A 506 -20.65 14.12 -10.30
CA ASP A 506 -20.45 12.68 -10.27
C ASP A 506 -19.37 12.26 -9.23
N ARG A 507 -18.36 13.11 -8.98
CA ARG A 507 -17.13 12.80 -8.20
C ARG A 507 -16.43 11.50 -8.63
N THR A 508 -16.92 10.86 -9.69
CA THR A 508 -16.53 9.54 -10.20
C THR A 508 -15.56 9.67 -11.35
N SER A 509 -15.31 10.88 -11.84
CA SER A 509 -14.46 11.10 -13.00
C SER A 509 -13.46 12.23 -12.77
N VAL A 510 -12.23 12.03 -13.24
CA VAL A 510 -11.19 13.06 -13.39
C VAL A 510 -10.91 13.25 -14.87
N PHE A 511 -10.76 14.50 -15.28
CA PHE A 511 -10.50 14.91 -16.65
C PHE A 511 -9.15 15.60 -16.71
N LEU A 512 -8.38 15.28 -17.75
CA LEU A 512 -7.08 15.84 -18.04
C LEU A 512 -7.24 16.80 -19.21
N TYR A 513 -7.02 18.10 -18.98
CA TYR A 513 -7.12 19.13 -20.01
C TYR A 513 -5.75 19.69 -20.36
N SER A 514 -5.49 19.84 -21.64
CA SER A 514 -4.28 20.52 -22.15
C SER A 514 -4.30 21.99 -21.74
N LEU A 515 -3.27 22.46 -21.03
CA LEU A 515 -3.13 23.90 -20.69
C LEU A 515 -2.90 24.75 -21.94
N LEU A 516 -2.26 24.18 -22.96
CA LEU A 516 -1.93 24.88 -24.20
C LEU A 516 -3.13 25.05 -25.13
N THR A 517 -3.97 24.02 -25.25
CA THR A 517 -5.05 23.98 -26.25
C THR A 517 -6.46 24.06 -25.65
N GLY A 518 -6.59 23.85 -24.34
CA GLY A 518 -7.88 23.74 -23.67
C GLY A 518 -8.64 22.44 -23.94
N GLU A 519 -8.09 21.57 -24.80
CA GLU A 519 -8.72 20.32 -25.24
C GLU A 519 -8.55 19.20 -24.22
N LEU A 520 -9.52 18.28 -24.20
CA LEU A 520 -9.47 17.07 -23.37
C LEU A 520 -8.37 16.14 -23.87
N ARG A 521 -7.35 15.91 -23.03
CA ARG A 521 -6.25 14.95 -23.26
C ARG A 521 -6.61 13.54 -22.84
N GLY A 522 -7.52 13.42 -21.87
CA GLY A 522 -7.83 12.14 -21.25
C GLY A 522 -8.85 12.27 -20.14
N TYR A 523 -9.38 11.15 -19.68
CA TYR A 523 -10.20 11.08 -18.48
C TYR A 523 -10.06 9.72 -17.84
N ALA A 524 -10.28 9.64 -16.53
CA ALA A 524 -10.47 8.41 -15.80
C ALA A 524 -11.82 8.46 -15.09
N SER A 525 -12.60 7.38 -15.17
CA SER A 525 -13.85 7.24 -14.44
C SER A 525 -13.88 5.94 -13.64
N TRP A 526 -14.57 5.98 -12.51
CA TRP A 526 -14.68 4.88 -11.57
C TRP A 526 -16.05 4.88 -10.90
N TYR A 527 -16.46 3.75 -10.33
CA TYR A 527 -17.74 3.65 -9.66
C TYR A 527 -17.66 4.19 -8.22
N ARG A 528 -18.60 5.05 -7.81
CA ARG A 528 -18.82 5.45 -6.41
C ARG A 528 -20.25 5.16 -5.97
N PRO A 529 -20.46 4.51 -4.82
CA PRO A 529 -21.74 4.54 -4.12
C PRO A 529 -22.01 5.95 -3.53
N ALA A 530 -23.24 6.44 -3.63
CA ALA A 530 -23.65 7.79 -3.24
C ALA A 530 -23.46 8.16 -1.75
N THR A 531 -23.05 7.22 -0.90
CA THR A 531 -22.83 7.41 0.55
C THR A 531 -21.38 7.75 0.92
N TRP A 532 -20.48 7.93 -0.06
CA TRP A 532 -19.04 8.03 0.13
C TRP A 532 -18.54 9.49 0.01
N THR A 533 -17.98 10.07 1.08
CA THR A 533 -17.70 11.51 1.17
C THR A 533 -16.32 11.98 0.69
N ILE A 534 -15.35 11.12 0.33
CA ILE A 534 -13.99 11.60 0.01
C ILE A 534 -13.27 10.80 -1.11
N PRO A 535 -12.64 11.49 -2.08
CA PRO A 535 -11.25 11.28 -2.46
C PRO A 535 -10.43 12.51 -2.07
N GLU A 536 -9.33 12.37 -1.35
CA GLU A 536 -8.56 13.57 -0.97
C GLU A 536 -7.45 13.92 -1.97
N GLU A 537 -6.93 12.96 -2.77
CA GLU A 537 -5.80 13.27 -3.65
C GLU A 537 -5.73 12.37 -4.89
N VAL A 538 -5.51 13.02 -6.03
CA VAL A 538 -5.26 12.45 -7.35
C VAL A 538 -4.00 13.11 -7.84
N VAL A 539 -3.00 12.31 -8.20
CA VAL A 539 -1.75 12.85 -8.76
C VAL A 539 -1.50 12.23 -10.11
N VAL A 540 -0.83 13.00 -10.95
CA VAL A 540 -0.49 12.58 -12.31
C VAL A 540 1.02 12.46 -12.42
N SER A 541 1.48 11.40 -13.08
CA SER A 541 2.90 11.23 -13.36
C SER A 541 3.42 12.42 -14.17
N PRO A 542 4.72 12.77 -14.07
CA PRO A 542 5.27 13.91 -14.80
C PRO A 542 4.89 13.88 -16.28
N ASP A 543 5.04 12.75 -16.96
CA ASP A 543 4.68 12.56 -18.38
C ASP A 543 3.17 12.67 -18.72
N GLY A 544 2.27 12.77 -17.73
CA GLY A 544 0.84 12.84 -17.96
C GLY A 544 0.19 11.51 -18.35
N LEU A 545 0.90 10.38 -18.24
CA LEU A 545 0.44 9.08 -18.73
C LEU A 545 -0.25 8.23 -17.66
N ILE A 546 0.12 8.39 -16.39
CA ILE A 546 -0.42 7.64 -15.26
C ILE A 546 -1.14 8.60 -14.30
N ILE A 547 -2.34 8.21 -13.90
CA ILE A 547 -3.14 8.86 -12.87
C ILE A 547 -3.16 7.90 -11.68
N ALA A 548 -2.60 8.33 -10.56
CA ALA A 548 -2.64 7.57 -9.31
C ALA A 548 -3.73 8.15 -8.39
N MET A 549 -4.55 7.26 -7.84
CA MET A 549 -5.70 7.63 -7.03
C MET A 549 -5.81 6.78 -5.77
N ILE A 550 -5.94 7.44 -4.64
CA ILE A 550 -6.11 6.75 -3.36
C ILE A 550 -7.59 6.38 -3.16
N GLN A 551 -7.83 5.08 -3.01
CA GLN A 551 -9.12 4.49 -2.65
C GLN A 551 -9.10 4.12 -1.15
N GLU A 552 -9.34 5.12 -0.30
CA GLU A 552 -9.14 5.03 1.15
C GLU A 552 -9.97 3.91 1.81
N LEU A 553 -11.25 3.78 1.46
CA LEU A 553 -12.16 2.76 2.02
C LEU A 553 -11.80 1.34 1.61
N GLU A 554 -11.14 1.20 0.47
CA GLU A 554 -10.66 -0.06 -0.10
C GLU A 554 -9.20 -0.33 0.26
N ARG A 555 -8.55 0.63 0.95
CA ARG A 555 -7.16 0.58 1.40
C ARG A 555 -6.21 0.20 0.28
N ARG A 556 -6.33 0.92 -0.84
CA ARG A 556 -5.51 0.70 -2.02
C ARG A 556 -5.33 1.99 -2.81
N THR A 557 -4.30 2.02 -3.64
CA THR A 557 -4.10 3.04 -4.67
C THR A 557 -4.34 2.38 -6.02
N ASP A 558 -5.28 2.94 -6.77
CA ASP A 558 -5.61 2.51 -8.13
C ASP A 558 -4.83 3.39 -9.11
N PHE A 559 -4.18 2.74 -10.07
CA PHE A 559 -3.42 3.41 -11.11
C PHE A 559 -4.16 3.26 -12.43
N TYR A 560 -4.48 4.39 -13.03
CA TYR A 560 -5.12 4.46 -14.33
C TYR A 560 -4.12 5.01 -15.34
N ASN A 561 -4.21 4.56 -16.58
CA ASN A 561 -3.59 5.34 -17.65
C ASN A 561 -4.45 6.59 -17.94
N ASN A 562 -3.90 7.52 -18.71
CA ASN A 562 -4.60 8.75 -19.14
C ASN A 562 -5.85 8.52 -20.02
N ARG A 563 -6.22 7.26 -20.29
CA ARG A 563 -7.46 6.87 -20.98
C ARG A 563 -8.50 6.27 -20.03
N GLY A 564 -8.21 6.23 -18.73
CA GLY A 564 -9.14 5.76 -17.69
C GLY A 564 -9.15 4.25 -17.47
N ASN A 565 -8.24 3.51 -18.11
CA ASN A 565 -8.10 2.08 -17.88
C ASN A 565 -7.25 1.85 -16.64
N LEU A 566 -7.72 0.99 -15.74
CA LEU A 566 -6.97 0.55 -14.57
C LEU A 566 -5.80 -0.35 -15.02
N VAL A 567 -4.57 0.07 -14.75
CA VAL A 567 -3.33 -0.62 -15.17
C VAL A 567 -2.61 -1.31 -14.01
N ALA A 568 -2.75 -0.82 -12.79
CA ALA A 568 -2.16 -1.42 -11.60
C ALA A 568 -3.01 -1.16 -10.35
N ARG A 569 -2.83 -2.02 -9.35
CA ARG A 569 -3.40 -1.83 -8.01
C ARG A 569 -2.32 -2.05 -6.97
N TRP A 570 -2.20 -1.08 -6.08
CA TRP A 570 -1.38 -1.21 -4.90
C TRP A 570 -2.26 -1.33 -3.67
N GLY A 571 -2.24 -2.48 -3.00
CA GLY A 571 -2.82 -2.60 -1.65
C GLY A 571 -2.02 -1.78 -0.65
N ALA A 572 -2.52 -0.61 -0.27
CA ALA A 572 -1.87 0.31 0.65
C ALA A 572 -2.72 0.38 1.92
N PRO A 573 -2.28 -0.25 3.02
CA PRO A 573 -2.98 -0.16 4.27
C PRO A 573 -2.79 1.28 4.78
N TYR A 574 -3.90 2.05 4.84
CA TYR A 574 -4.09 3.42 5.38
C TYR A 574 -2.84 4.28 5.71
N GLY A 575 -2.92 5.56 5.35
CA GLY A 575 -1.83 6.53 5.50
C GLY A 575 -1.88 7.62 4.44
N GLY A 576 -2.75 7.43 3.44
CA GLY A 576 -3.74 8.40 2.97
C GLY A 576 -3.24 9.50 2.06
N LEU A 577 -2.21 10.23 2.44
CA LEU A 577 -1.70 11.43 1.80
C LEU A 577 -0.33 11.74 2.41
N PRO A 578 0.57 12.50 1.79
CA PRO A 578 0.53 12.84 0.38
C PRO A 578 1.08 11.73 -0.51
N LEU A 579 0.59 11.71 -1.75
CA LEU A 579 0.99 10.89 -2.89
C LEU A 579 1.90 11.73 -3.79
N PHE A 580 3.07 11.24 -4.19
CA PHE A 580 3.94 11.99 -5.12
C PHE A 580 4.65 11.07 -6.09
N PHE A 581 4.69 11.45 -7.36
CA PHE A 581 5.63 10.86 -8.30
C PHE A 581 7.01 11.46 -8.11
N SER A 582 8.05 10.65 -8.27
CA SER A 582 9.40 11.18 -8.47
C SER A 582 9.46 11.99 -9.76
N PRO A 583 10.34 13.01 -9.86
CA PRO A 583 10.51 13.83 -11.07
C PRO A 583 10.77 13.03 -12.36
N ASP A 584 11.42 11.87 -12.26
CA ASP A 584 11.68 10.95 -13.37
C ASP A 584 10.53 9.95 -13.64
N GLY A 585 9.45 10.01 -12.86
CA GLY A 585 8.30 9.10 -12.94
C GLY A 585 8.59 7.64 -12.51
N ARG A 586 9.80 7.34 -12.03
CA ARG A 586 10.22 5.98 -11.67
C ARG A 586 9.54 5.45 -10.42
N TYR A 587 9.32 6.33 -9.44
CA TYR A 587 8.80 6.01 -8.13
C TYR A 587 7.51 6.78 -7.86
N ILE A 588 6.66 6.18 -7.04
CA ILE A 588 5.60 6.90 -6.34
C ILE A 588 5.77 6.70 -4.85
N ALA A 589 5.77 7.79 -4.09
CA ALA A 589 5.83 7.79 -2.64
C ALA A 589 4.43 8.04 -2.06
N ILE A 590 4.09 7.34 -0.97
CA ILE A 590 2.87 7.58 -0.19
C ILE A 590 3.19 7.75 1.29
N GLY A 591 2.73 8.87 1.86
CA GLY A 591 2.13 8.89 3.20
C GLY A 591 2.53 10.01 4.20
N GLU A 592 1.66 10.18 5.20
CA GLU A 592 1.65 11.20 6.29
C GLU A 592 1.92 10.56 7.66
N SER A 593 2.19 9.28 7.69
CA SER A 593 2.50 8.56 8.93
C SER A 593 3.31 7.32 8.66
N THR A 594 3.12 6.73 7.48
CA THR A 594 3.99 5.70 6.91
C THR A 594 4.57 6.25 5.61
N LEU A 595 5.74 5.77 5.21
CA LEU A 595 6.37 6.09 3.94
C LEU A 595 6.58 4.79 3.21
N ALA A 596 5.88 4.63 2.10
CA ALA A 596 6.14 3.57 1.15
C ALA A 596 6.49 4.16 -0.20
N VAL A 597 7.40 3.49 -0.89
CA VAL A 597 7.82 3.82 -2.23
C VAL A 597 7.52 2.62 -3.11
N ALA A 598 6.83 2.86 -4.22
CA ALA A 598 6.51 1.84 -5.19
C ALA A 598 7.28 2.11 -6.50
N GLU A 599 7.98 1.09 -6.99
CA GLU A 599 8.67 1.07 -8.29
C GLU A 599 7.83 0.31 -9.32
N GLY A 600 7.99 0.63 -10.61
CA GLY A 600 7.36 -0.11 -11.71
C GLY A 600 6.39 0.69 -12.57
N PHE A 601 6.31 2.01 -12.38
CA PHE A 601 5.51 2.91 -13.22
C PHE A 601 6.25 3.42 -14.45
N ARG A 602 7.38 2.79 -14.81
CA ARG A 602 8.14 3.16 -16.01
C ARG A 602 7.31 2.88 -17.25
N GLY A 603 6.73 3.94 -17.84
CA GLY A 603 6.51 4.17 -19.28
C GLY A 603 5.93 3.07 -20.17
N ASN A 604 5.54 1.90 -19.63
CA ASN A 604 5.03 0.80 -20.42
C ASN A 604 3.56 1.08 -20.69
N VAL A 605 3.30 1.65 -21.86
CA VAL A 605 1.95 1.79 -22.37
C VAL A 605 1.46 0.38 -22.71
N PRO A 606 0.29 -0.06 -22.25
CA PRO A 606 -0.25 -1.33 -22.72
C PRO A 606 -0.62 -1.21 -24.21
N LEU A 607 0.02 -2.01 -25.05
CA LEU A 607 -0.37 -2.27 -26.44
C LEU A 607 -1.53 -3.28 -26.43
N GLU A 608 -2.74 -2.81 -26.69
CA GLU A 608 -3.85 -3.71 -27.03
C GLU A 608 -3.76 -4.06 -28.51
N GLY A 609 -3.68 -5.35 -28.83
CA GLY A 609 -3.61 -5.79 -30.21
C GLY A 609 -4.56 -6.93 -30.53
N ARG A 610 -4.71 -7.20 -31.82
CA ARG A 610 -5.45 -8.32 -32.37
C ARG A 610 -4.50 -9.18 -33.19
N VAL A 611 -4.53 -10.49 -32.96
CA VAL A 611 -3.96 -11.47 -33.90
C VAL A 611 -5.12 -12.11 -34.64
N PHE A 612 -5.08 -12.10 -35.96
CA PHE A 612 -5.98 -12.84 -36.83
C PHE A 612 -5.23 -14.07 -37.32
N LEU A 613 -5.84 -15.24 -37.16
CA LEU A 613 -5.33 -16.49 -37.70
C LEU A 613 -6.16 -16.79 -38.95
N GLU A 614 -5.56 -16.62 -40.14
CA GLU A 614 -6.29 -16.83 -41.39
C GLU A 614 -6.69 -18.30 -41.54
N GLY A 615 -7.95 -18.56 -41.90
CA GLY A 615 -8.49 -19.92 -42.03
C GLY A 615 -8.79 -20.65 -40.70
N TRP A 616 -8.25 -20.21 -39.57
CA TRP A 616 -8.36 -20.93 -38.29
C TRP A 616 -9.77 -20.90 -37.69
N THR A 617 -10.27 -22.09 -37.35
CA THR A 617 -11.57 -22.32 -36.70
C THR A 617 -11.45 -23.05 -35.36
N GLY A 618 -10.27 -23.58 -35.05
CA GLY A 618 -9.94 -24.31 -33.83
C GLY A 618 -9.79 -23.47 -32.55
N VAL A 619 -9.36 -24.14 -31.47
CA VAL A 619 -8.92 -23.48 -30.24
C VAL A 619 -7.66 -22.67 -30.52
N LEU A 620 -7.54 -21.48 -29.94
CA LEU A 620 -6.35 -20.65 -30.14
C LEU A 620 -5.08 -21.37 -29.67
N PRO A 621 -4.01 -21.39 -30.48
CA PRO A 621 -2.75 -22.02 -30.10
C PRO A 621 -2.11 -21.30 -28.92
N ASP A 622 -1.63 -22.05 -27.92
CA ASP A 622 -1.02 -21.51 -26.70
C ASP A 622 0.50 -21.32 -26.80
N HIS A 623 1.09 -21.72 -27.92
CA HIS A 623 2.54 -21.65 -28.18
C HIS A 623 2.98 -20.44 -29.01
N LEU A 624 2.07 -19.56 -29.41
CA LEU A 624 2.41 -18.32 -30.13
C LEU A 624 3.29 -17.42 -29.26
N ARG A 625 4.26 -16.75 -29.89
CA ARG A 625 5.25 -15.89 -29.23
C ARG A 625 5.26 -14.49 -29.83
N TYR A 626 5.72 -13.54 -29.03
CA TYR A 626 5.99 -12.18 -29.48
C TYR A 626 7.46 -11.81 -29.31
N THR A 627 7.95 -10.94 -30.19
CA THR A 627 9.23 -10.24 -30.06
C THR A 627 9.01 -8.76 -30.34
N LEU A 628 9.45 -7.90 -29.42
CA LEU A 628 9.45 -6.45 -29.55
C LEU A 628 10.86 -5.98 -29.87
N ARG A 629 11.03 -5.24 -30.96
CA ARG A 629 12.29 -4.59 -31.32
C ARG A 629 12.10 -3.08 -31.39
N ASP A 630 13.12 -2.33 -31.00
CA ASP A 630 13.19 -0.89 -31.29
C ASP A 630 13.30 -0.69 -32.81
N SER A 631 12.41 0.11 -33.39
CA SER A 631 12.33 0.28 -34.85
C SER A 631 13.54 1.01 -35.46
N SER A 632 14.26 1.80 -34.67
CA SER A 632 15.40 2.59 -35.14
C SER A 632 16.72 1.83 -35.04
N THR A 633 16.86 0.99 -34.03
CA THR A 633 18.11 0.26 -33.73
C THR A 633 18.03 -1.24 -34.03
N GLY A 634 16.83 -1.81 -34.15
CA GLY A 634 16.60 -3.25 -34.33
C GLY A 634 16.85 -4.10 -33.07
N GLN A 635 17.22 -3.47 -31.94
CA GLN A 635 17.51 -4.16 -30.69
C GLN A 635 16.25 -4.83 -30.12
N VAL A 636 16.37 -6.09 -29.69
CA VAL A 636 15.29 -6.78 -28.96
C VAL A 636 15.10 -6.13 -27.59
N LEU A 637 13.90 -5.65 -27.33
CA LEU A 637 13.52 -5.00 -26.08
C LEU A 637 12.81 -5.96 -25.14
N ALA A 638 11.99 -6.87 -25.67
CA ALA A 638 11.32 -7.92 -24.92
C ALA A 638 10.84 -9.03 -25.86
N GLU A 639 10.77 -10.26 -25.35
CA GLU A 639 10.22 -11.42 -26.05
C GLU A 639 9.56 -12.36 -25.03
N GLY A 640 8.58 -13.14 -25.47
CA GLY A 640 7.86 -14.05 -24.57
C GLY A 640 6.67 -14.76 -25.22
N PRO A 641 5.97 -15.63 -24.46
CA PRO A 641 4.71 -16.21 -24.91
C PRO A 641 3.65 -15.12 -25.09
N LEU A 642 2.83 -15.22 -26.14
CA LEU A 642 1.75 -14.29 -26.43
C LEU A 642 0.47 -14.71 -25.69
N GLY A 643 0.13 -14.01 -24.61
CA GLY A 643 -1.08 -14.26 -23.84
C GLY A 643 -2.32 -13.59 -24.45
N PHE A 644 -3.42 -14.34 -24.57
CA PHE A 644 -4.69 -13.85 -25.11
C PHE A 644 -5.71 -13.49 -24.01
N MET A 645 -6.49 -12.42 -24.24
CA MET A 645 -7.52 -11.90 -23.34
C MET A 645 -8.87 -12.59 -23.47
N SER A 646 -9.10 -13.37 -24.54
CA SER A 646 -10.32 -14.12 -24.79
C SER A 646 -10.02 -15.41 -25.55
N SER A 647 -10.61 -16.53 -25.12
CA SER A 647 -10.50 -17.85 -25.78
C SER A 647 -11.73 -18.24 -26.60
N THR A 648 -12.59 -17.29 -26.96
CA THR A 648 -13.80 -17.60 -27.75
C THR A 648 -13.40 -17.89 -29.19
N GLY A 649 -13.58 -19.13 -29.65
CA GLY A 649 -13.16 -19.66 -30.95
C GLY A 649 -13.75 -18.94 -32.18
N PHE A 650 -13.16 -17.79 -32.51
CA PHE A 650 -13.27 -17.10 -33.79
C PHE A 650 -11.85 -16.84 -34.29
N SER A 651 -11.70 -16.60 -35.60
CA SER A 651 -10.43 -16.39 -36.34
C SER A 651 -9.57 -15.19 -35.89
N TYR A 652 -9.85 -14.60 -34.72
CA TYR A 652 -9.00 -13.59 -34.11
C TYR A 652 -9.00 -13.64 -32.57
N ALA A 653 -7.88 -13.26 -31.99
CA ALA A 653 -7.66 -13.16 -30.55
C ALA A 653 -7.17 -11.76 -30.18
N ARG A 654 -7.51 -11.29 -28.98
CA ARG A 654 -6.95 -10.04 -28.43
C ARG A 654 -5.81 -10.33 -27.48
N PHE A 655 -4.79 -9.50 -27.47
CA PHE A 655 -3.67 -9.57 -26.53
C PHE A 655 -3.37 -8.21 -25.92
N LEU A 656 -2.65 -8.21 -24.80
CA LEU A 656 -2.16 -7.01 -24.13
C LEU A 656 -0.67 -7.18 -23.85
N LEU A 657 0.17 -6.29 -24.38
CA LEU A 657 1.61 -6.30 -24.15
C LEU A 657 2.08 -5.00 -23.49
N PRO A 658 2.91 -5.04 -22.44
CA PRO A 658 3.59 -3.85 -21.96
C PRO A 658 4.66 -3.46 -22.99
N VAL A 659 4.52 -2.29 -23.62
CA VAL A 659 5.50 -1.82 -24.61
C VAL A 659 6.23 -0.57 -24.13
N PRO A 660 7.55 -0.48 -24.33
CA PRO A 660 8.30 0.72 -23.99
C PRO A 660 7.91 1.88 -24.89
N ASP A 661 8.24 3.07 -24.44
CA ASP A 661 7.84 4.34 -25.01
C ASP A 661 8.72 4.72 -26.22
N THR A 662 8.74 3.89 -27.27
CA THR A 662 9.52 4.09 -28.52
C THR A 662 8.72 3.58 -29.73
N ASP A 663 9.15 3.90 -30.94
CA ASP A 663 8.61 3.30 -32.17
C ASP A 663 9.10 1.85 -32.26
N LEU A 664 8.19 0.89 -32.47
CA LEU A 664 8.49 -0.54 -32.31
C LEU A 664 8.19 -1.36 -33.55
N LEU A 665 8.87 -2.50 -33.66
CA LEU A 665 8.48 -3.62 -34.51
C LEU A 665 7.98 -4.74 -33.60
N LEU A 666 6.70 -5.11 -33.74
CA LEU A 666 6.10 -6.27 -33.08
C LEU A 666 6.12 -7.43 -34.06
N THR A 667 6.85 -8.49 -33.73
CA THR A 667 6.83 -9.77 -34.46
C THR A 667 6.03 -10.79 -33.69
N VAL A 668 5.08 -11.46 -34.33
CA VAL A 668 4.37 -12.62 -33.79
C VAL A 668 4.76 -13.85 -34.61
N SER A 669 5.07 -14.94 -33.93
CA SER A 669 5.56 -16.17 -34.56
C SER A 669 5.09 -17.44 -33.84
N GLY A 670 5.09 -18.56 -34.59
CA GLY A 670 4.86 -19.91 -34.10
C GLY A 670 4.21 -20.80 -35.17
N ALA A 671 4.81 -21.97 -35.43
CA ALA A 671 4.29 -22.96 -36.38
C ALA A 671 2.85 -23.37 -36.03
N PRO A 672 1.93 -23.57 -36.98
CA PRO A 672 2.21 -23.66 -38.41
C PRO A 672 2.11 -22.33 -39.17
N PHE A 673 2.26 -21.21 -38.47
CA PHE A 673 2.09 -19.89 -39.07
C PHE A 673 3.42 -19.22 -39.40
N LEU A 674 3.48 -18.59 -40.57
CA LEU A 674 4.56 -17.69 -40.93
C LEU A 674 4.65 -16.52 -39.93
N SER A 675 5.86 -16.18 -39.54
CA SER A 675 6.16 -15.04 -38.67
C SER A 675 5.76 -13.74 -39.34
N ARG A 676 5.17 -12.81 -38.58
CA ARG A 676 4.71 -11.52 -39.12
C ARG A 676 5.10 -10.37 -38.23
N THR A 677 5.69 -9.36 -38.85
CA THR A 677 6.19 -8.16 -38.19
C THR A 677 5.36 -6.96 -38.61
N VAL A 678 4.84 -6.24 -37.62
CA VAL A 678 4.11 -4.99 -37.85
C VAL A 678 4.84 -3.83 -37.18
N ALA A 679 4.95 -2.72 -37.91
CA ALA A 679 5.41 -1.47 -37.34
C ALA A 679 4.31 -0.90 -36.43
N VAL A 680 4.71 -0.51 -35.23
CA VAL A 680 3.84 0.07 -34.22
C VAL A 680 4.34 1.49 -33.97
N PRO A 681 3.94 2.46 -34.83
CA PRO A 681 4.38 3.84 -34.70
C PRO A 681 3.69 4.50 -33.51
N ARG A 682 4.46 5.27 -32.76
CA ARG A 682 4.06 5.96 -31.54
C ARG A 682 3.38 7.30 -31.80
N SER A 683 3.25 7.70 -33.07
CA SER A 683 2.75 9.01 -33.50
C SER A 683 1.25 9.25 -33.23
N THR A 684 0.52 8.31 -32.64
CA THR A 684 -0.90 8.48 -32.33
C THR A 684 -1.24 8.08 -30.88
N PRO A 685 -2.26 8.72 -30.29
CA PRO A 685 -2.79 8.36 -28.98
C PRO A 685 -3.58 7.04 -28.99
N PHE A 686 -3.40 6.16 -29.98
CA PHE A 686 -4.01 4.84 -30.09
C PHE A 686 -2.96 3.86 -30.63
N ILE A 687 -2.33 3.09 -29.75
CA ILE A 687 -1.44 2.02 -30.19
C ILE A 687 -2.28 0.76 -30.24
N SER A 688 -2.75 0.41 -31.45
CA SER A 688 -3.36 -0.89 -31.71
C SER A 688 -2.60 -1.59 -32.81
N ALA A 689 -2.09 -2.78 -32.52
CA ALA A 689 -1.47 -3.63 -33.53
C ALA A 689 -2.50 -4.64 -34.03
N SER A 690 -2.60 -4.81 -35.35
CA SER A 690 -3.32 -5.95 -35.94
C SER A 690 -2.31 -6.78 -36.71
N VAL A 691 -2.13 -8.02 -36.30
CA VAL A 691 -1.24 -8.98 -36.95
C VAL A 691 -2.10 -10.05 -37.58
N VAL A 692 -1.89 -10.34 -38.86
CA VAL A 692 -2.55 -11.45 -39.57
C VAL A 692 -1.49 -12.51 -39.78
N LEU A 693 -1.69 -13.70 -39.23
CA LEU A 693 -0.82 -14.86 -39.38
C LEU A 693 -1.35 -15.76 -40.50
N TYR A 694 -0.43 -16.17 -41.38
CA TYR A 694 -0.70 -17.02 -42.53
C TYR A 694 -0.26 -18.45 -42.22
N PRO A 695 -1.15 -19.46 -42.31
CA PRO A 695 -0.78 -20.86 -42.08
C PRO A 695 0.07 -21.42 -43.23
N GLY A 696 0.77 -22.53 -42.99
CA GLY A 696 1.46 -23.31 -44.03
C GLY A 696 2.91 -23.71 -43.71
N ASP A 697 3.53 -23.10 -42.70
CA ASP A 697 4.88 -23.39 -42.23
C ASP A 697 4.85 -24.54 -41.22
N ILE A 698 4.69 -25.76 -41.72
CA ILE A 698 4.44 -26.96 -40.91
C ILE A 698 5.70 -27.34 -40.13
N ASP A 699 6.87 -27.14 -40.73
CA ASP A 699 8.15 -27.53 -40.16
C ASP A 699 8.86 -26.44 -39.34
N GLY A 700 8.34 -25.20 -39.38
CA GLY A 700 8.76 -24.09 -38.55
C GLY A 700 10.01 -23.36 -39.07
N ASP A 701 10.35 -23.51 -40.35
CA ASP A 701 11.47 -22.84 -41.00
C ASP A 701 11.14 -21.43 -41.51
N ASN A 702 9.89 -20.99 -41.34
CA ASN A 702 9.35 -19.69 -41.75
C ASN A 702 9.17 -19.54 -43.27
N GLU A 703 9.10 -20.65 -44.02
CA GLU A 703 8.76 -20.70 -45.45
C GLU A 703 7.63 -21.73 -45.70
N VAL A 704 6.83 -21.54 -46.77
CA VAL A 704 5.83 -22.55 -47.19
C VAL A 704 6.32 -23.20 -48.47
N THR A 705 6.78 -24.45 -48.37
CA THR A 705 7.51 -25.12 -49.45
C THR A 705 6.99 -26.54 -49.75
N LEU A 706 7.67 -27.24 -50.65
CA LEU A 706 7.42 -28.66 -50.91
C LEU A 706 7.71 -29.56 -49.69
N PHE A 707 8.51 -29.09 -48.73
CA PHE A 707 8.79 -29.84 -47.50
C PHE A 707 7.56 -29.85 -46.59
N ASP A 708 6.89 -28.71 -46.39
CA ASP A 708 5.61 -28.61 -45.69
C ASP A 708 4.54 -29.46 -46.35
N PHE A 709 4.43 -29.36 -47.68
CA PHE A 709 3.53 -30.20 -48.47
C PHE A 709 3.79 -31.69 -48.20
N GLY A 710 5.06 -32.11 -48.16
CA GLY A 710 5.43 -33.48 -47.84
C GLY A 710 4.99 -33.92 -46.44
N GLN A 711 5.10 -33.04 -45.45
CA GLN A 711 4.64 -33.31 -44.08
C GLN A 711 3.10 -33.39 -43.99
N MET A 712 2.38 -32.52 -44.70
CA MET A 712 0.93 -32.58 -44.77
C MET A 712 0.46 -33.89 -45.42
N VAL A 713 1.07 -34.28 -46.55
CA VAL A 713 0.71 -35.54 -47.24
C VAL A 713 0.98 -36.76 -46.36
N ALA A 714 2.04 -36.75 -45.56
CA ALA A 714 2.35 -37.85 -44.64
C ALA A 714 1.30 -38.03 -43.53
N ALA A 715 0.58 -36.95 -43.18
CA ALA A 715 -0.43 -36.93 -42.13
C ALA A 715 -1.88 -36.82 -42.68
N PHE A 716 -2.04 -36.80 -44.01
CA PHE A 716 -3.33 -36.55 -44.65
C PHE A 716 -4.39 -37.61 -44.31
N GLY A 717 -5.59 -37.17 -43.96
CA GLY A 717 -6.73 -38.01 -43.59
C GLY A 717 -6.68 -38.54 -42.16
N SER A 718 -5.74 -38.06 -41.33
CA SER A 718 -5.67 -38.39 -39.91
C SER A 718 -6.40 -37.37 -39.04
N VAL A 719 -6.79 -37.80 -37.84
CA VAL A 719 -7.47 -36.95 -36.85
C VAL A 719 -6.71 -36.90 -35.52
N ALA A 720 -6.98 -35.85 -34.74
CA ALA A 720 -6.33 -35.62 -33.45
C ALA A 720 -6.38 -36.86 -32.53
N GLY A 721 -5.20 -37.33 -32.13
CA GLY A 721 -5.03 -38.53 -31.29
C GLY A 721 -4.55 -39.78 -32.04
N GLU A 722 -4.50 -39.76 -33.37
CA GLU A 722 -3.91 -40.83 -34.17
C GLU A 722 -2.38 -40.75 -34.25
N GLN A 723 -1.71 -41.89 -34.41
CA GLN A 723 -0.24 -41.99 -34.36
C GLN A 723 0.47 -41.18 -35.46
N HIS A 724 -0.19 -40.95 -36.59
CA HIS A 724 0.35 -40.24 -37.75
C HIS A 724 -0.24 -38.84 -37.93
N TYR A 725 -1.04 -38.38 -36.95
CA TYR A 725 -1.53 -37.01 -36.92
C TYR A 725 -0.41 -36.05 -36.56
N ASN A 726 -0.26 -35.01 -37.40
CA ASN A 726 0.67 -33.92 -37.18
C ASN A 726 -0.12 -32.65 -36.89
N ILE A 727 -0.06 -32.17 -35.64
CA ILE A 727 -0.79 -30.98 -35.20
C ILE A 727 -0.44 -29.72 -36.01
N ASN A 728 0.77 -29.63 -36.58
CA ASN A 728 1.15 -28.50 -37.41
C ASN A 728 0.59 -28.62 -38.84
N ALA A 729 0.15 -29.81 -39.28
CA ALA A 729 -0.47 -29.99 -40.59
C ALA A 729 -1.99 -29.79 -40.57
N ASP A 730 -2.58 -29.63 -39.38
CA ASP A 730 -3.95 -29.18 -39.15
C ASP A 730 -3.95 -27.64 -39.12
N LEU A 731 -4.11 -27.05 -40.30
CA LEU A 731 -3.91 -25.63 -40.56
C LEU A 731 -5.13 -24.77 -40.23
N ASP A 732 -6.32 -25.37 -40.10
CA ASP A 732 -7.51 -24.69 -39.59
C ASP A 732 -7.84 -25.02 -38.12
N GLY A 733 -7.16 -26.00 -37.53
CA GLY A 733 -7.24 -26.34 -36.12
C GLY A 733 -8.52 -27.09 -35.73
N ASP A 734 -9.24 -27.66 -36.70
CA ASP A 734 -10.51 -28.36 -36.45
C ASP A 734 -10.32 -29.79 -35.89
N GLY A 735 -9.08 -30.29 -35.89
CA GLY A 735 -8.70 -31.61 -35.39
C GLY A 735 -8.63 -32.68 -36.47
N GLU A 736 -8.79 -32.35 -37.76
CA GLU A 736 -8.71 -33.27 -38.90
C GLU A 736 -7.81 -32.71 -40.01
N ILE A 737 -6.88 -33.51 -40.54
CA ILE A 737 -6.05 -33.08 -41.68
C ILE A 737 -6.77 -33.46 -42.97
N SER A 738 -7.40 -32.47 -43.60
CA SER A 738 -8.37 -32.65 -44.69
C SER A 738 -7.97 -31.91 -45.98
N LEU A 739 -8.89 -31.91 -46.96
CA LEU A 739 -8.73 -31.11 -48.17
C LEU A 739 -8.83 -29.59 -47.91
N TRP A 740 -9.36 -29.17 -46.76
CA TRP A 740 -9.40 -27.76 -46.37
C TRP A 740 -8.02 -27.26 -45.98
N ASP A 741 -7.27 -28.02 -45.18
CA ASP A 741 -5.88 -27.72 -44.84
C ASP A 741 -5.01 -27.70 -46.09
N PHE A 742 -5.23 -28.65 -47.00
CA PHE A 742 -4.57 -28.65 -48.30
C PHE A 742 -4.85 -27.37 -49.09
N GLY A 743 -6.10 -26.87 -49.04
CA GLY A 743 -6.49 -25.60 -49.64
C GLY A 743 -5.69 -24.43 -49.05
N LEU A 744 -5.56 -24.36 -47.73
CA LEU A 744 -4.79 -23.34 -47.02
C LEU A 744 -3.31 -23.41 -47.38
N LEU A 745 -2.68 -24.59 -47.34
CA LEU A 745 -1.27 -24.74 -47.70
C LEU A 745 -0.97 -24.32 -49.14
N VAL A 746 -1.88 -24.62 -50.08
CA VAL A 746 -1.74 -24.22 -51.48
C VAL A 746 -1.93 -22.71 -51.66
N GLU A 747 -2.84 -22.10 -50.90
CA GLU A 747 -3.07 -20.65 -50.94
C GLU A 747 -1.83 -19.85 -50.52
N HIS A 748 -1.07 -20.37 -49.54
CA HIS A 748 0.15 -19.73 -49.02
C HIS A 748 1.45 -20.31 -49.59
N PHE A 749 1.38 -21.20 -50.59
CA PHE A 749 2.55 -21.87 -51.15
C PHE A 749 3.57 -20.89 -51.76
N GLY A 750 4.83 -21.02 -51.37
CA GLY A 750 5.93 -20.14 -51.78
C GLY A 750 6.00 -18.81 -51.02
N MET A 751 5.18 -18.60 -49.99
CA MET A 751 5.31 -17.47 -49.08
C MET A 751 6.47 -17.67 -48.10
N MET A 752 7.07 -16.57 -47.66
CA MET A 752 8.08 -16.54 -46.60
C MET A 752 7.63 -15.56 -45.52
N GLY A 753 7.89 -15.88 -44.26
CA GLY A 753 7.59 -15.03 -43.13
C GLY A 753 8.56 -13.87 -43.01
N ASP A 754 8.20 -12.89 -42.17
CA ASP A 754 9.06 -11.76 -41.84
C ASP A 754 10.17 -12.22 -40.87
N ASN A 755 11.36 -11.58 -40.96
CA ASN A 755 12.57 -11.89 -40.17
C ASN A 755 12.79 -10.94 -38.98
#